data_AF-A0A7C7H227-F1
#
_entry.id   AF-A0A7C7H227-F1
#
_cell.length_a   1.000
_cell.length_b   1.000
_cell.length_c   1.000
_cell.angle_alpha   90.00
_cell.angle_beta   90.00
_cell.angle_gamma   90.00
#
_symmetry.space_group_name_H-M   'P 1'
#
loop_
_entity.id
_entity.type
_entity.pdbx_description
1 polymer ?
#
loop_
_entity_poly.entity_id
_entity_poly.type
_entity_poly.pdbx_seq_one_letter_code
_entity_poly.pdbx_strand_id
1 'polypeptide(L)'
;MVGLTGFSSPVFGGNNTISEDHHVFEDFLTPGVFDSANANTAGDYIFIFSSGPIDLPAGEARRFSVALLLGQNYQDLTLNAVTAQSIYERNYQFAKPPEKPRVTAVPSNEKVTFYWDDIAESSVDPISEKEDFEGYVIYRSTDPQFLDQQTITDAYGSNFLFTPLEMAGGAPARFDLDNEYSGLSDILYTGHGIPYNLGNNTGIRHSFVDSNNVINGQTYYYAVVSYDHGDDSLEIAPAECSKLITLNPESNEIFLDVNTVRVIPRVPAAGYVAGQVIDDGIIHQSGIATGNLRIEIIDPMKIEDQDTFKVTFQESPTRFSIEDLKLIDDQFIANVDKFISLSHKNINDSTFYLTDTAEVNIYNRDIDYELDTEFGRIKALANGDLEDGTPYLAKYTYLPIFESQLLDNEEANPVFDGMKIFVEDQPLEIDNSKTEWNTLSPTNYTAVVGVYSQGGNAYPADYEVRFSSSIVDTGSFAGILTPFNIYKTTMGMIPEKQRFAIIKKPPDVSNDTWDTHDEIVLFEGEGFGSPTWMIRFFEPNEGTPVLPTEDDIFYFFTSRPFYEDDVYTFVTKASYINNQIGKADLDLISVVPNPYVVTNVLEQLDRQNPRDRGPRRVYFNHLPTECTIRIYTMSGELVETLYHQSDIDDGKEYWDLTTKDNFPIAYGVYIFHVDAGELGQKIGRLGVIK
;
A
#
# COMPACT_ATOMS: atom_id res chain seq x y z
N MET A 1 -13.32 -44.31 13.66
CA MET A 1 -13.80 -43.05 13.06
C MET A 1 -15.30 -43.03 13.19
N VAL A 2 -15.87 -41.87 13.52
CA VAL A 2 -17.33 -41.70 13.65
C VAL A 2 -17.87 -41.31 12.29
N GLY A 3 -18.66 -42.18 11.67
CA GLY A 3 -19.27 -41.96 10.36
C GLY A 3 -20.72 -41.49 10.47
N LEU A 4 -21.28 -40.99 9.37
CA LEU A 4 -22.69 -40.62 9.28
C LEU A 4 -23.56 -41.88 9.37
N THR A 5 -24.48 -41.92 10.34
CA THR A 5 -25.44 -43.01 10.51
C THR A 5 -26.88 -42.59 10.25
N GLY A 6 -27.15 -41.29 10.14
CA GLY A 6 -28.44 -40.78 9.70
C GLY A 6 -28.35 -39.32 9.28
N PHE A 7 -29.39 -38.85 8.60
CA PHE A 7 -29.52 -37.48 8.12
C PHE A 7 -30.99 -37.10 8.10
N SER A 8 -31.32 -35.91 8.62
CA SER A 8 -32.68 -35.38 8.60
C SER A 8 -32.66 -33.94 8.07
N SER A 9 -33.65 -33.57 7.24
CA SER A 9 -33.77 -32.21 6.72
C SER A 9 -35.17 -31.62 6.95
N PRO A 10 -35.55 -31.32 8.20
CA PRO A 10 -36.83 -30.69 8.50
C PRO A 10 -36.86 -29.22 8.07
N VAL A 11 -38.06 -28.71 7.77
CA VAL A 11 -38.28 -27.28 7.52
C VAL A 11 -38.00 -26.49 8.80
N PHE A 12 -37.32 -25.35 8.67
CA PHE A 12 -37.05 -24.41 9.75
C PHE A 12 -38.35 -23.82 10.31
N GLY A 13 -38.48 -23.83 11.64
CA GLY A 13 -39.66 -23.35 12.38
C GLY A 13 -40.45 -24.45 13.11
N GLY A 14 -41.43 -24.04 13.93
CA GLY A 14 -42.23 -24.95 14.74
C GLY A 14 -41.47 -25.53 15.95
N ASN A 15 -41.64 -26.85 16.20
CA ASN A 15 -40.98 -27.56 17.31
C ASN A 15 -39.54 -27.99 16.98
N ASN A 16 -39.01 -27.67 15.80
CA ASN A 16 -37.68 -28.11 15.33
C ASN A 16 -36.54 -27.20 15.84
N THR A 17 -36.76 -26.47 16.94
CA THR A 17 -35.76 -25.58 17.55
C THR A 17 -34.76 -26.37 18.37
N ILE A 18 -33.48 -25.95 18.37
CA ILE A 18 -32.42 -26.60 19.17
C ILE A 18 -32.73 -26.59 20.68
N SER A 19 -33.56 -25.65 21.17
CA SER A 19 -34.02 -25.63 22.55
C SER A 19 -34.91 -26.81 22.95
N GLU A 20 -35.53 -27.50 21.98
CA GLU A 20 -36.34 -28.71 22.20
C GLU A 20 -35.46 -29.96 21.97
N ASP A 21 -34.38 -30.07 22.73
CA ASP A 21 -33.33 -31.09 22.57
C ASP A 21 -33.88 -32.53 22.53
N HIS A 22 -34.90 -32.82 23.35
CA HIS A 22 -35.53 -34.15 23.38
C HIS A 22 -36.24 -34.48 22.05
N HIS A 23 -36.93 -33.51 21.46
CA HIS A 23 -37.60 -33.67 20.16
C HIS A 23 -36.58 -33.89 19.05
N VAL A 24 -35.50 -33.10 19.03
CA VAL A 24 -34.41 -33.26 18.07
C VAL A 24 -33.74 -34.63 18.21
N PHE A 25 -33.50 -35.08 19.44
CA PHE A 25 -32.84 -36.35 19.73
C PHE A 25 -33.69 -37.55 19.31
N GLU A 26 -34.98 -37.59 19.65
CA GLU A 26 -35.85 -38.73 19.32
C GLU A 26 -36.20 -38.78 17.82
N ASP A 27 -36.55 -37.63 17.22
CA ASP A 27 -37.14 -37.61 15.88
C ASP A 27 -36.10 -37.48 14.75
N PHE A 28 -34.94 -36.84 15.00
CA PHE A 28 -33.98 -36.53 13.94
C PHE A 28 -32.60 -37.21 14.10
N LEU A 29 -32.25 -37.71 15.29
CA LEU A 29 -30.95 -38.35 15.55
C LEU A 29 -31.00 -39.89 15.57
N THR A 30 -32.09 -40.50 15.09
CA THR A 30 -32.23 -41.96 15.01
C THR A 30 -31.29 -42.57 13.95
N PRO A 31 -30.36 -43.48 14.31
CA PRO A 31 -29.48 -44.15 13.35
C PRO A 31 -30.25 -45.00 12.34
N GLY A 32 -29.78 -45.00 11.09
CA GLY A 32 -30.37 -45.71 9.96
C GLY A 32 -31.47 -44.92 9.23
N VAL A 33 -31.84 -43.73 9.73
CA VAL A 33 -32.82 -42.86 9.10
C VAL A 33 -32.09 -41.83 8.25
N PHE A 34 -32.36 -41.87 6.94
CA PHE A 34 -31.88 -40.88 5.98
C PHE A 34 -33.09 -40.28 5.28
N ASP A 35 -33.37 -39.03 5.61
CA ASP A 35 -34.42 -38.27 4.97
C ASP A 35 -34.04 -38.01 3.50
N SER A 36 -34.92 -38.42 2.59
CA SER A 36 -34.86 -37.94 1.21
C SER A 36 -35.59 -36.62 1.22
N ALA A 37 -34.87 -35.53 1.54
CA ALA A 37 -35.41 -34.18 1.60
C ALA A 37 -36.45 -33.96 0.50
N ASN A 38 -37.62 -33.43 0.86
CA ASN A 38 -38.73 -33.12 -0.05
C ASN A 38 -38.29 -32.11 -1.12
N ALA A 39 -37.57 -32.56 -2.15
CA ALA A 39 -36.97 -31.75 -3.21
C ALA A 39 -38.01 -30.99 -4.07
N ASN A 40 -39.29 -31.16 -3.80
CA ASN A 40 -40.41 -30.55 -4.51
C ASN A 40 -40.99 -29.33 -3.78
N THR A 41 -40.57 -29.05 -2.55
CA THR A 41 -41.09 -27.92 -1.77
C THR A 41 -39.94 -26.96 -1.47
N ALA A 42 -40.03 -25.73 -1.96
CA ALA A 42 -39.09 -24.68 -1.56
C ALA A 42 -39.34 -24.32 -0.09
N GLY A 43 -38.27 -24.17 0.69
CA GLY A 43 -38.35 -23.84 2.11
C GLY A 43 -36.96 -23.59 2.70
N ASP A 44 -36.93 -23.02 3.90
CA ASP A 44 -35.73 -22.98 4.72
C ASP A 44 -35.62 -24.32 5.46
N TYR A 45 -34.48 -24.99 5.36
CA TYR A 45 -34.29 -26.35 5.82
C TYR A 45 -33.09 -26.45 6.76
N ILE A 46 -33.27 -27.17 7.86
CA ILE A 46 -32.20 -27.48 8.80
C ILE A 46 -31.51 -28.75 8.32
N PHE A 47 -30.17 -28.82 8.34
CA PHE A 47 -29.43 -30.04 8.04
C PHE A 47 -28.93 -30.68 9.33
N ILE A 48 -29.53 -31.81 9.71
CA ILE A 48 -29.20 -32.53 10.95
C ILE A 48 -28.45 -33.81 10.56
N PHE A 49 -27.16 -33.86 10.87
CA PHE A 49 -26.30 -35.01 10.68
C PHE A 49 -26.23 -35.82 11.97
N SER A 50 -26.47 -37.13 11.91
CA SER A 50 -26.41 -38.01 13.09
C SER A 50 -25.39 -39.12 12.94
N SER A 51 -24.71 -39.43 14.04
CA SER A 51 -23.70 -40.47 14.14
C SER A 51 -23.87 -41.24 15.44
N GLY A 52 -24.26 -42.50 15.37
CA GLY A 52 -24.49 -43.29 16.57
C GLY A 52 -25.13 -44.66 16.33
N PRO A 53 -25.26 -45.47 17.39
CA PRO A 53 -24.60 -45.26 18.69
C PRO A 53 -23.07 -45.44 18.57
N ILE A 54 -22.31 -44.62 19.31
CA ILE A 54 -20.85 -44.72 19.39
C ILE A 54 -20.39 -44.92 20.84
N ASP A 55 -19.31 -45.69 21.02
CA ASP A 55 -18.61 -45.80 22.30
C ASP A 55 -17.47 -44.77 22.37
N LEU A 56 -17.53 -43.88 23.37
CA LEU A 56 -16.49 -42.88 23.66
C LEU A 56 -16.02 -43.01 25.12
N PRO A 57 -15.04 -43.90 25.41
CA PRO A 57 -14.51 -44.08 26.76
C PRO A 57 -13.85 -42.80 27.33
N ALA A 58 -13.85 -42.66 28.65
CA ALA A 58 -13.26 -41.50 29.32
C ALA A 58 -11.76 -41.37 29.00
N GLY A 59 -11.35 -40.19 28.54
CA GLY A 59 -9.97 -39.89 28.16
C GLY A 59 -9.60 -40.25 26.71
N GLU A 60 -10.50 -40.88 25.95
CA GLU A 60 -10.28 -41.14 24.52
C GLU A 60 -10.88 -40.04 23.64
N ALA A 61 -10.22 -39.80 22.50
CA ALA A 61 -10.73 -38.95 21.43
C ALA A 61 -11.14 -39.80 20.22
N ARG A 62 -12.11 -39.29 19.45
CA ARG A 62 -12.51 -39.86 18.16
C ARG A 62 -12.53 -38.75 17.12
N ARG A 63 -12.02 -39.05 15.92
CA ARG A 63 -12.16 -38.17 14.75
C ARG A 63 -13.52 -38.39 14.10
N PHE A 64 -14.22 -37.30 13.82
CA PHE A 64 -15.42 -37.27 12.99
C PHE A 64 -15.17 -36.37 11.78
N SER A 65 -15.83 -36.69 10.67
CA SER A 65 -15.75 -35.94 9.42
C SER A 65 -17.16 -35.84 8.85
N VAL A 66 -17.52 -34.65 8.39
CA VAL A 66 -18.80 -34.37 7.75
C VAL A 66 -18.52 -33.53 6.51
N ALA A 67 -19.16 -33.87 5.39
CA ALA A 67 -19.12 -33.08 4.18
C ALA A 67 -20.56 -32.69 3.81
N LEU A 68 -20.78 -31.39 3.58
CA LEU A 68 -21.99 -30.87 2.94
C LEU A 68 -21.63 -30.59 1.48
N LEU A 69 -22.28 -31.32 0.57
CA LEU A 69 -22.00 -31.22 -0.86
C LEU A 69 -23.09 -30.39 -1.52
N LEU A 70 -22.68 -29.32 -2.19
CA LEU A 70 -23.53 -28.42 -2.97
C LEU A 70 -22.98 -28.36 -4.40
N GLY A 71 -23.81 -28.00 -5.36
CA GLY A 71 -23.38 -27.80 -6.74
C GLY A 71 -24.45 -27.10 -7.56
N GLN A 72 -24.02 -26.32 -8.55
CA GLN A 72 -24.91 -25.60 -9.47
C GLN A 72 -25.70 -26.55 -10.36
N ASN A 73 -25.11 -27.71 -10.65
CA ASN A 73 -25.72 -28.79 -11.43
C ASN A 73 -25.13 -30.14 -10.96
N TYR A 74 -25.61 -31.23 -11.56
CA TYR A 74 -25.19 -32.59 -11.20
C TYR A 74 -23.69 -32.84 -11.40
N GLN A 75 -23.11 -32.25 -12.45
CA GLN A 75 -21.69 -32.43 -12.77
C GLN A 75 -20.83 -31.73 -11.72
N ASP A 76 -21.14 -30.47 -11.41
CA ASP A 76 -20.47 -29.69 -10.36
C ASP A 76 -20.59 -30.35 -8.98
N LEU A 77 -21.78 -30.84 -8.62
CA LEU A 77 -22.00 -31.59 -7.38
C LEU A 77 -21.11 -32.84 -7.30
N THR A 78 -20.96 -33.56 -8.43
CA THR A 78 -20.13 -34.76 -8.50
C THR A 78 -18.64 -34.42 -8.35
N LEU A 79 -18.19 -33.32 -8.97
CA LEU A 79 -16.81 -32.83 -8.80
C LEU A 79 -16.53 -32.43 -7.35
N ASN A 80 -17.42 -31.67 -6.72
CA ASN A 80 -17.31 -31.31 -5.31
C ASN A 80 -17.26 -32.55 -4.40
N ALA A 81 -18.01 -33.61 -4.74
CA ALA A 81 -17.93 -34.89 -4.03
C ALA A 81 -16.55 -35.58 -4.16
N VAL A 82 -15.98 -35.58 -5.37
CA VAL A 82 -14.63 -36.12 -5.63
C VAL A 82 -13.57 -35.33 -4.85
N THR A 83 -13.65 -33.99 -4.88
CA THR A 83 -12.74 -33.11 -4.14
C THR A 83 -12.84 -33.36 -2.64
N ALA A 84 -14.04 -33.40 -2.07
CA ALA A 84 -14.25 -33.69 -0.65
C ALA A 84 -13.67 -35.06 -0.24
N GLN A 85 -13.87 -36.09 -1.08
CA GLN A 85 -13.29 -37.42 -0.86
C GLN A 85 -11.76 -37.36 -0.86
N SER A 86 -11.14 -36.64 -1.81
CA SER A 86 -9.67 -36.51 -1.85
C SER A 86 -9.11 -35.77 -0.63
N ILE A 87 -9.79 -34.75 -0.11
CA ILE A 87 -9.38 -34.01 1.10
C ILE A 87 -9.37 -34.96 2.30
N TYR A 88 -10.41 -35.79 2.40
CA TYR A 88 -10.53 -36.79 3.45
C TYR A 88 -9.43 -37.86 3.34
N GLU A 89 -9.15 -38.38 2.14
CA GLU A 89 -8.10 -39.37 1.90
C GLU A 89 -6.69 -38.83 2.16
N ARG A 90 -6.47 -37.53 1.93
CA ARG A 90 -5.23 -36.81 2.28
C ARG A 90 -5.14 -36.40 3.75
N ASN A 91 -6.08 -36.88 4.60
CA ASN A 91 -6.11 -36.60 6.04
C ASN A 91 -6.06 -35.09 6.35
N TYR A 92 -6.74 -34.26 5.54
CA TYR A 92 -6.82 -32.80 5.70
C TYR A 92 -5.47 -32.07 5.62
N GLN A 93 -4.49 -32.67 4.95
CA GLN A 93 -3.25 -32.00 4.58
C GLN A 93 -3.49 -31.42 3.18
N PHE A 94 -3.74 -30.12 3.09
CA PHE A 94 -3.89 -29.38 1.84
C PHE A 94 -2.89 -28.23 1.81
N ALA A 95 -2.47 -27.85 0.60
CA ALA A 95 -1.71 -26.63 0.40
C ALA A 95 -2.53 -25.47 0.95
N LYS A 96 -1.88 -24.64 1.74
CA LYS A 96 -2.50 -23.50 2.39
C LYS A 96 -2.17 -22.30 1.50
N PRO A 97 -3.18 -21.57 0.99
CA PRO A 97 -2.90 -20.36 0.24
C PRO A 97 -2.14 -19.36 1.14
N PRO A 98 -1.43 -18.39 0.53
CA PRO A 98 -0.71 -17.37 1.28
C PRO A 98 -1.60 -16.63 2.28
N GLU A 99 -0.99 -16.06 3.32
CA GLU A 99 -1.69 -15.29 4.35
C GLU A 99 -2.47 -14.13 3.74
N LYS A 100 -3.54 -13.74 4.43
CA LYS A 100 -4.41 -12.66 3.98
C LYS A 100 -3.74 -11.31 4.23
N PRO A 101 -3.53 -10.47 3.19
CA PRO A 101 -3.04 -9.12 3.39
C PRO A 101 -4.09 -8.28 4.13
N ARG A 102 -3.66 -7.39 5.02
CA ARG A 102 -4.54 -6.41 5.69
C ARG A 102 -4.72 -5.22 4.79
N VAL A 103 -5.94 -4.98 4.30
CA VAL A 103 -6.23 -3.90 3.36
C VAL A 103 -6.90 -2.70 4.03
N THR A 104 -6.49 -1.51 3.63
CA THR A 104 -7.17 -0.24 3.94
C THR A 104 -7.63 0.43 2.65
N ALA A 105 -8.79 1.09 2.69
CA ALA A 105 -9.34 1.85 1.58
C ALA A 105 -9.58 3.32 1.95
N VAL A 106 -9.19 4.21 1.06
CA VAL A 106 -9.31 5.66 1.17
C VAL A 106 -10.31 6.14 0.11
N PRO A 107 -11.54 6.51 0.51
CA PRO A 107 -12.53 7.03 -0.43
C PRO A 107 -12.12 8.42 -0.93
N SER A 108 -12.36 8.69 -2.21
CA SER A 108 -12.16 10.03 -2.78
C SER A 108 -13.17 10.29 -3.90
N ASN A 109 -13.07 11.45 -4.53
CA ASN A 109 -13.99 11.86 -5.58
C ASN A 109 -13.80 10.96 -6.82
N GLU A 110 -14.81 10.15 -7.14
CA GLU A 110 -14.84 9.24 -8.29
C GLU A 110 -13.67 8.25 -8.34
N LYS A 111 -13.09 7.93 -7.17
CA LYS A 111 -12.02 6.95 -7.05
C LYS A 111 -11.94 6.38 -5.63
N VAL A 112 -11.30 5.23 -5.50
CA VAL A 112 -10.91 4.65 -4.22
C VAL A 112 -9.45 4.25 -4.31
N THR A 113 -8.65 4.69 -3.34
CA THR A 113 -7.26 4.24 -3.20
C THR A 113 -7.20 3.12 -2.17
N PHE A 114 -6.46 2.06 -2.44
CA PHE A 114 -6.23 0.94 -1.54
C PHE A 114 -4.75 0.86 -1.23
N TYR A 115 -4.44 0.38 -0.04
CA TYR A 115 -3.10 -0.07 0.32
C TYR A 115 -3.18 -1.23 1.31
N TRP A 116 -2.16 -2.07 1.31
CA TRP A 116 -2.12 -3.29 2.13
C TRP A 116 -0.72 -3.61 2.62
N ASP A 117 -0.63 -4.47 3.63
CA ASP A 117 0.63 -4.98 4.17
C ASP A 117 1.20 -6.16 3.35
N ASP A 118 2.44 -6.52 3.64
CA ASP A 118 3.26 -7.53 2.95
C ASP A 118 3.24 -8.90 3.64
N ILE A 119 2.33 -9.12 4.59
CA ILE A 119 2.31 -10.35 5.42
C ILE A 119 2.16 -11.63 4.58
N ALA A 120 1.55 -11.52 3.39
CA ALA A 120 1.37 -12.64 2.47
C ALA A 120 2.70 -13.13 1.87
N GLU A 121 3.69 -12.26 1.70
CA GLU A 121 4.91 -12.53 0.92
C GLU A 121 5.90 -13.44 1.66
N SER A 122 5.78 -13.49 2.98
CA SER A 122 6.55 -14.39 3.86
C SER A 122 5.77 -15.64 4.27
N SER A 123 4.68 -15.95 3.57
CA SER A 123 3.86 -17.12 3.86
C SER A 123 4.57 -18.39 3.41
N VAL A 124 4.69 -19.36 4.32
CA VAL A 124 5.28 -20.68 4.03
C VAL A 124 4.18 -21.72 3.93
N ASP A 125 4.12 -22.45 2.82
CA ASP A 125 3.19 -23.55 2.67
C ASP A 125 3.62 -24.76 3.51
N PRO A 126 2.73 -25.34 4.35
CA PRO A 126 3.08 -26.45 5.23
C PRO A 126 3.42 -27.78 4.54
N ILE A 127 3.11 -27.93 3.25
CA ILE A 127 3.35 -29.18 2.50
C ILE A 127 4.63 -29.05 1.68
N SER A 128 4.78 -27.95 0.94
CA SER A 128 5.98 -27.70 0.13
C SER A 128 7.18 -27.29 0.99
N GLU A 129 6.92 -26.78 2.21
CA GLU A 129 7.89 -26.17 3.11
C GLU A 129 8.64 -24.98 2.48
N LYS A 130 8.01 -24.32 1.50
CA LYS A 130 8.56 -23.17 0.78
C LYS A 130 7.65 -21.96 0.91
N GLU A 131 8.25 -20.79 0.75
CA GLU A 131 7.51 -19.57 0.42
C GLU A 131 7.01 -19.70 -1.01
N ASP A 132 5.69 -19.67 -1.20
CA ASP A 132 5.03 -19.95 -2.48
C ASP A 132 4.10 -18.81 -2.94
N PHE A 133 4.18 -17.65 -2.29
CA PHE A 133 3.50 -16.44 -2.73
C PHE A 133 3.91 -16.07 -4.16
N GLU A 134 2.91 -15.79 -5.01
CA GLU A 134 3.13 -15.37 -6.40
C GLU A 134 2.62 -13.95 -6.67
N GLY A 135 1.51 -13.54 -6.07
CA GLY A 135 0.99 -12.19 -6.30
C GLY A 135 -0.30 -11.84 -5.58
N TYR A 136 -0.79 -10.64 -5.90
CA TYR A 136 -2.07 -10.09 -5.44
C TYR A 136 -3.06 -9.90 -6.59
N VAL A 137 -4.35 -10.09 -6.31
CA VAL A 137 -5.46 -9.79 -7.22
C VAL A 137 -6.53 -9.00 -6.48
N ILE A 138 -7.08 -7.97 -7.13
CA ILE A 138 -8.11 -7.11 -6.56
C ILE A 138 -9.45 -7.44 -7.19
N TYR A 139 -10.47 -7.64 -6.35
CA TYR A 139 -11.86 -7.80 -6.75
C TYR A 139 -12.67 -6.59 -6.30
N ARG A 140 -13.63 -6.16 -7.14
CA ARG A 140 -14.61 -5.11 -6.84
C ARG A 140 -16.00 -5.63 -7.09
N SER A 141 -16.93 -5.40 -6.18
CA SER A 141 -18.33 -5.78 -6.32
C SER A 141 -19.28 -4.73 -5.72
N THR A 142 -20.53 -4.74 -6.17
CA THR A 142 -21.65 -4.05 -5.48
C THR A 142 -22.47 -5.00 -4.58
N ASP A 143 -22.15 -6.29 -4.63
CA ASP A 143 -22.70 -7.38 -3.82
C ASP A 143 -21.62 -7.86 -2.82
N PRO A 144 -21.89 -7.87 -1.49
CA PRO A 144 -20.92 -8.36 -0.52
C PRO A 144 -20.47 -9.80 -0.78
N GLN A 145 -21.25 -10.63 -1.46
CA GLN A 145 -20.89 -12.02 -1.76
C GLN A 145 -20.01 -12.18 -3.00
N PHE A 146 -19.69 -11.09 -3.72
CA PHE A 146 -18.91 -11.09 -4.98
C PHE A 146 -19.48 -12.00 -6.08
N LEU A 147 -20.75 -12.41 -6.00
CA LEU A 147 -21.38 -13.33 -6.95
C LEU A 147 -21.46 -12.75 -8.37
N ASP A 148 -21.58 -11.42 -8.48
CA ASP A 148 -21.53 -10.68 -9.74
C ASP A 148 -20.15 -10.75 -10.42
N GLN A 149 -19.09 -11.09 -9.69
CA GLN A 149 -17.74 -11.26 -10.22
C GLN A 149 -17.39 -12.72 -10.54
N GLN A 150 -18.16 -13.71 -10.07
CA GLN A 150 -17.91 -15.13 -10.35
C GLN A 150 -18.41 -15.52 -11.75
N THR A 151 -17.78 -14.97 -12.79
CA THR A 151 -18.25 -15.11 -14.18
C THR A 151 -17.43 -16.07 -15.04
N ILE A 152 -16.26 -16.53 -14.56
CA ILE A 152 -15.40 -17.46 -15.29
C ILE A 152 -15.92 -18.89 -15.07
N THR A 153 -16.30 -19.56 -16.14
CA THR A 153 -16.88 -20.91 -16.09
C THR A 153 -15.83 -22.01 -16.26
N ASP A 154 -16.05 -23.15 -15.62
CA ASP A 154 -15.31 -24.37 -15.90
C ASP A 154 -15.65 -24.98 -17.28
N ALA A 155 -15.01 -26.10 -17.63
CA ALA A 155 -15.23 -26.80 -18.89
C ALA A 155 -16.67 -27.36 -19.07
N TYR A 156 -17.49 -27.36 -18.01
CA TYR A 156 -18.88 -27.82 -18.02
C TYR A 156 -19.90 -26.69 -17.99
N GLY A 157 -19.45 -25.42 -17.97
CA GLY A 157 -20.30 -24.25 -17.96
C GLY A 157 -20.81 -23.86 -16.56
N SER A 158 -20.21 -24.37 -15.49
CA SER A 158 -20.51 -23.95 -14.11
C SER A 158 -19.61 -22.78 -13.73
N ASN A 159 -20.15 -21.74 -13.08
CA ASN A 159 -19.34 -20.61 -12.62
C ASN A 159 -18.32 -21.09 -11.57
N PHE A 160 -17.05 -20.76 -11.73
CA PHE A 160 -15.97 -21.30 -10.89
C PHE A 160 -15.03 -20.21 -10.39
N LEU A 161 -14.29 -19.54 -11.29
CA LEU A 161 -13.34 -18.48 -10.94
C LEU A 161 -13.97 -17.07 -11.03
N PHE A 162 -13.28 -16.10 -10.44
CA PHE A 162 -13.73 -14.71 -10.37
C PHE A 162 -12.98 -13.85 -11.39
N THR A 163 -13.68 -12.89 -11.97
CA THR A 163 -13.08 -11.87 -12.83
C THR A 163 -12.48 -10.77 -11.96
N PRO A 164 -11.17 -10.48 -12.09
CA PRO A 164 -10.55 -9.38 -11.37
C PRO A 164 -11.15 -8.01 -11.74
N LEU A 165 -10.97 -7.03 -10.87
CA LEU A 165 -11.24 -5.63 -11.19
C LEU A 165 -10.45 -5.22 -12.44
N GLU A 166 -11.14 -4.60 -13.40
CA GLU A 166 -10.50 -4.02 -14.58
C GLU A 166 -9.96 -2.62 -14.25
N MET A 167 -8.66 -2.40 -14.50
CA MET A 167 -8.01 -1.10 -14.34
C MET A 167 -8.44 -0.13 -15.44
N ALA A 168 -8.17 1.17 -15.29
CA ALA A 168 -8.51 2.19 -16.28
C ALA A 168 -7.91 1.92 -17.68
N GLY A 169 -6.80 1.17 -17.76
CA GLY A 169 -6.18 0.73 -19.02
C GLY A 169 -6.77 -0.54 -19.63
N GLY A 170 -7.78 -1.16 -19.02
CA GLY A 170 -8.42 -2.41 -19.48
C GLY A 170 -7.72 -3.70 -19.03
N ALA A 171 -6.55 -3.59 -18.38
CA ALA A 171 -5.86 -4.74 -17.80
C ALA A 171 -6.47 -5.12 -16.44
N PRO A 172 -6.43 -6.41 -16.04
CA PRO A 172 -6.89 -6.83 -14.72
C PRO A 172 -5.97 -6.28 -13.62
N ALA A 173 -6.53 -5.89 -12.48
CA ALA A 173 -5.81 -5.50 -11.27
C ALA A 173 -5.21 -6.75 -10.60
N ARG A 174 -4.15 -7.27 -11.22
CA ARG A 174 -3.35 -8.41 -10.79
C ARG A 174 -1.89 -7.98 -10.82
N PHE A 175 -1.18 -8.23 -9.72
CA PHE A 175 0.19 -7.78 -9.47
C PHE A 175 1.01 -8.98 -9.00
N ASP A 176 1.92 -9.44 -9.84
CA ASP A 176 2.67 -10.68 -9.68
C ASP A 176 4.17 -10.44 -9.68
N LEU A 177 4.93 -11.38 -9.11
CA LEU A 177 6.38 -11.35 -9.10
C LEU A 177 6.94 -11.34 -10.53
N ASP A 178 8.09 -10.70 -10.74
CA ASP A 178 8.80 -10.79 -12.02
C ASP A 178 9.71 -12.04 -12.01
N ASN A 179 9.13 -13.20 -12.36
CA ASN A 179 9.78 -14.50 -12.30
C ASN A 179 9.40 -15.39 -13.51
N GLU A 180 9.64 -16.70 -13.44
CA GLU A 180 9.27 -17.67 -14.48
C GLU A 180 7.76 -18.02 -14.55
N TYR A 181 6.99 -17.74 -13.51
CA TYR A 181 5.58 -18.11 -13.35
C TYR A 181 4.65 -17.02 -13.89
N SER A 182 4.34 -17.08 -15.18
CA SER A 182 3.47 -16.08 -15.82
C SER A 182 2.44 -16.71 -16.76
N GLY A 183 1.37 -15.95 -17.03
CA GLY A 183 0.28 -16.35 -17.90
C GLY A 183 -0.67 -17.34 -17.25
N LEU A 184 -1.12 -18.33 -18.02
CA LEU A 184 -1.98 -19.40 -17.49
C LEU A 184 -1.10 -20.49 -16.90
N SER A 185 -1.43 -20.93 -15.68
CA SER A 185 -0.76 -22.07 -15.04
C SER A 185 -0.88 -23.32 -15.91
N ASP A 186 0.20 -24.09 -15.98
CA ASP A 186 0.19 -25.41 -16.63
C ASP A 186 -0.62 -26.46 -15.84
N ILE A 187 -0.91 -26.17 -14.56
CA ILE A 187 -1.72 -27.01 -13.68
C ILE A 187 -3.20 -26.63 -13.84
N LEU A 188 -3.99 -27.57 -14.36
CA LEU A 188 -5.44 -27.42 -14.43
C LEU A 188 -6.09 -27.75 -13.09
N TYR A 189 -7.16 -27.04 -12.74
CA TYR A 189 -8.02 -27.45 -11.65
C TYR A 189 -8.61 -28.83 -11.96
N THR A 190 -8.28 -29.80 -11.09
CA THR A 190 -8.65 -31.21 -11.26
C THR A 190 -10.14 -31.35 -11.49
N GLY A 191 -10.50 -31.96 -12.62
CA GLY A 191 -11.88 -32.18 -13.01
C GLY A 191 -12.60 -30.95 -13.59
N HIS A 192 -12.14 -29.72 -13.38
CA HIS A 192 -12.77 -28.52 -13.94
C HIS A 192 -12.23 -28.14 -15.32
N GLY A 193 -10.99 -28.54 -15.65
CA GLY A 193 -10.42 -28.37 -16.99
C GLY A 193 -10.09 -26.91 -17.36
N ILE A 194 -9.90 -26.06 -16.35
CA ILE A 194 -9.55 -24.65 -16.50
C ILE A 194 -8.26 -24.36 -15.70
N PRO A 195 -7.28 -23.62 -16.25
CA PRO A 195 -6.10 -23.17 -15.51
C PRO A 195 -6.39 -21.89 -14.70
N TYR A 196 -5.57 -21.63 -13.69
CA TYR A 196 -5.52 -20.34 -13.02
C TYR A 196 -4.66 -19.34 -13.83
N ASN A 197 -4.93 -18.03 -13.71
CA ASN A 197 -4.13 -16.98 -14.36
C ASN A 197 -3.16 -16.39 -13.34
N LEU A 198 -1.86 -16.66 -13.50
CA LEU A 198 -0.80 -16.27 -12.58
C LEU A 198 -0.36 -14.81 -12.74
N GLY A 199 -0.71 -14.15 -13.84
CA GLY A 199 -0.29 -12.77 -14.10
C GLY A 199 0.60 -12.62 -15.33
N ASN A 200 1.33 -11.52 -15.45
CA ASN A 200 2.19 -11.23 -16.60
C ASN A 200 3.48 -10.50 -16.20
N ASN A 201 4.08 -10.87 -15.06
CA ASN A 201 5.26 -10.25 -14.45
C ASN A 201 5.13 -8.73 -14.32
N THR A 202 4.06 -8.29 -13.67
CA THR A 202 3.72 -6.86 -13.58
C THR A 202 4.42 -6.15 -12.41
N GLY A 203 5.10 -6.90 -11.55
CA GLY A 203 5.72 -6.43 -10.32
C GLY A 203 4.70 -6.31 -9.18
N ILE A 204 5.17 -6.60 -7.97
CA ILE A 204 4.37 -6.47 -6.76
C ILE A 204 4.11 -5.00 -6.42
N ARG A 205 2.90 -4.73 -5.93
CA ARG A 205 2.45 -3.42 -5.46
C ARG A 205 1.80 -3.58 -4.10
N HIS A 206 1.90 -2.53 -3.28
CA HIS A 206 1.23 -2.41 -1.99
C HIS A 206 0.17 -1.30 -1.96
N SER A 207 -0.14 -0.73 -3.12
CA SER A 207 -1.18 0.29 -3.26
C SER A 207 -1.77 0.28 -4.66
N PHE A 208 -3.04 0.60 -4.79
CA PHE A 208 -3.75 0.67 -6.07
C PHE A 208 -4.84 1.74 -6.04
N VAL A 209 -5.08 2.41 -7.17
CA VAL A 209 -6.18 3.39 -7.30
C VAL A 209 -7.21 2.86 -8.28
N ASP A 210 -8.41 2.56 -7.80
CA ASP A 210 -9.56 2.34 -8.66
C ASP A 210 -10.22 3.68 -9.00
N SER A 211 -10.11 4.09 -10.26
CA SER A 211 -10.85 5.21 -10.83
C SER A 211 -11.70 4.79 -12.03
N ASN A 212 -11.86 3.48 -12.27
CA ASN A 212 -12.53 2.97 -13.46
C ASN A 212 -14.04 2.90 -13.25
N ASN A 213 -14.75 3.95 -13.67
CA ASN A 213 -16.22 4.07 -13.53
C ASN A 213 -16.70 3.99 -12.07
N VAL A 214 -15.90 4.53 -11.14
CA VAL A 214 -16.26 4.61 -9.73
C VAL A 214 -17.25 5.75 -9.53
N ILE A 215 -18.40 5.45 -8.95
CA ILE A 215 -19.49 6.42 -8.77
C ILE A 215 -19.54 6.86 -7.32
N ASN A 216 -19.48 8.18 -7.09
CA ASN A 216 -19.67 8.74 -5.76
C ASN A 216 -21.01 8.31 -5.17
N GLY A 217 -20.95 7.81 -3.94
CA GLY A 217 -22.11 7.33 -3.20
C GLY A 217 -22.55 5.90 -3.45
N GLN A 218 -21.96 5.22 -4.42
CA GLN A 218 -22.15 3.79 -4.58
C GLN A 218 -21.42 3.07 -3.45
N THR A 219 -22.09 2.12 -2.80
CA THR A 219 -21.37 1.20 -1.91
C THR A 219 -20.66 0.17 -2.77
N TYR A 220 -19.36 0.08 -2.63
CA TYR A 220 -18.53 -0.96 -3.21
C TYR A 220 -17.95 -1.84 -2.11
N TYR A 221 -17.76 -3.10 -2.45
CA TYR A 221 -17.00 -4.08 -1.68
C TYR A 221 -15.75 -4.41 -2.48
N TYR A 222 -14.59 -4.32 -1.84
CA TYR A 222 -13.33 -4.73 -2.44
C TYR A 222 -12.69 -5.84 -1.63
N ALA A 223 -11.91 -6.67 -2.31
CA ALA A 223 -11.04 -7.66 -1.69
C ALA A 223 -9.67 -7.61 -2.35
N VAL A 224 -8.60 -7.60 -1.55
CA VAL A 224 -7.23 -7.84 -2.02
C VAL A 224 -6.90 -9.27 -1.63
N VAL A 225 -6.55 -10.09 -2.61
CA VAL A 225 -6.36 -11.53 -2.42
C VAL A 225 -4.95 -11.89 -2.83
N SER A 226 -4.20 -12.51 -1.93
CA SER A 226 -2.92 -13.14 -2.23
C SER A 226 -3.15 -14.51 -2.87
N TYR A 227 -2.25 -14.94 -3.75
CA TYR A 227 -2.29 -16.26 -4.37
C TYR A 227 -0.88 -16.84 -4.54
N ASP A 228 -0.83 -18.16 -4.59
CA ASP A 228 0.37 -18.94 -4.90
C ASP A 228 0.41 -19.39 -6.38
N HIS A 229 1.54 -19.96 -6.79
CA HIS A 229 1.72 -20.52 -8.13
C HIS A 229 1.45 -22.05 -8.21
N GLY A 230 1.00 -22.67 -7.13
CA GLY A 230 0.83 -24.13 -7.02
C GLY A 230 2.15 -24.91 -7.00
N ASP A 231 2.08 -26.24 -7.08
CA ASP A 231 3.25 -27.13 -7.13
C ASP A 231 3.06 -28.25 -8.16
N ASP A 232 3.83 -28.18 -9.26
CA ASP A 232 3.81 -29.15 -10.35
C ASP A 232 4.16 -30.58 -9.88
N SER A 233 5.11 -30.71 -8.96
CA SER A 233 5.61 -32.00 -8.49
C SER A 233 4.59 -32.73 -7.62
N LEU A 234 3.76 -31.97 -6.92
CA LEU A 234 2.68 -32.45 -6.07
C LEU A 234 1.31 -32.45 -6.76
N GLU A 235 1.24 -32.00 -8.02
CA GLU A 235 0.01 -31.78 -8.79
C GLU A 235 -1.02 -30.92 -8.00
N ILE A 236 -0.53 -29.85 -7.37
CA ILE A 236 -1.34 -28.91 -6.59
C ILE A 236 -1.58 -27.67 -7.45
N ALA A 237 -2.84 -27.43 -7.81
CA ALA A 237 -3.23 -26.24 -8.55
C ALA A 237 -3.07 -24.97 -7.69
N PRO A 238 -2.81 -23.81 -8.31
CA PRO A 238 -2.75 -22.52 -7.63
C PRO A 238 -3.95 -22.23 -6.73
N ALA A 239 -3.73 -21.61 -5.57
CA ALA A 239 -4.77 -21.22 -4.64
C ALA A 239 -4.74 -19.72 -4.28
N GLU A 240 -5.94 -19.18 -4.04
CA GLU A 240 -6.17 -17.82 -3.56
C GLU A 240 -6.56 -17.84 -2.07
N CYS A 241 -6.11 -16.85 -1.30
CA CYS A 241 -6.65 -16.64 0.05
C CYS A 241 -8.16 -16.29 -0.04
N SER A 242 -8.94 -16.65 0.99
CA SER A 242 -10.39 -16.38 0.96
C SER A 242 -10.72 -14.88 1.05
N LYS A 243 -11.88 -14.50 0.49
CA LYS A 243 -12.42 -13.13 0.42
C LYS A 243 -13.86 -13.10 0.93
N LEU A 244 -14.04 -13.41 2.21
CA LEU A 244 -15.36 -13.62 2.80
C LEU A 244 -15.94 -12.30 3.35
N ILE A 245 -17.20 -12.02 3.01
CA ILE A 245 -17.99 -11.00 3.69
C ILE A 245 -19.27 -11.68 4.17
N THR A 246 -19.49 -11.65 5.48
CA THR A 246 -20.66 -12.29 6.09
C THR A 246 -21.76 -11.26 6.32
N LEU A 247 -22.96 -11.57 5.88
CA LEU A 247 -24.15 -10.75 6.12
C LEU A 247 -25.02 -11.42 7.19
N ASN A 248 -25.38 -10.68 8.22
CA ASN A 248 -26.42 -11.12 9.15
C ASN A 248 -27.80 -10.88 8.50
N PRO A 249 -28.60 -11.94 8.24
CA PRO A 249 -29.87 -11.80 7.53
C PRO A 249 -30.96 -11.11 8.36
N GLU A 250 -30.84 -11.06 9.70
CA GLU A 250 -31.82 -10.43 10.59
C GLU A 250 -31.53 -8.95 10.79
N SER A 251 -30.25 -8.59 11.02
CA SER A 251 -29.83 -7.21 11.31
C SER A 251 -29.36 -6.43 10.08
N ASN A 252 -29.12 -7.10 8.95
CA ASN A 252 -28.40 -6.57 7.78
C ASN A 252 -26.98 -6.06 8.08
N GLU A 253 -26.40 -6.49 9.21
CA GLU A 253 -25.04 -6.18 9.60
C GLU A 253 -24.04 -6.94 8.73
N ILE A 254 -22.92 -6.29 8.40
CA ILE A 254 -21.88 -6.83 7.52
C ILE A 254 -20.61 -7.02 8.34
N PHE A 255 -20.06 -8.23 8.31
CA PHE A 255 -18.77 -8.58 8.87
C PHE A 255 -17.77 -8.74 7.75
N LEU A 256 -16.74 -7.89 7.78
CA LEU A 256 -15.63 -7.88 6.82
C LEU A 256 -14.49 -8.73 7.35
N ASP A 257 -13.80 -9.42 6.46
CA ASP A 257 -12.50 -10.05 6.73
C ASP A 257 -11.35 -9.04 6.58
N VAL A 258 -10.15 -9.38 7.06
CA VAL A 258 -8.99 -8.47 7.11
C VAL A 258 -8.54 -7.96 5.74
N ASN A 259 -8.83 -8.73 4.69
CA ASN A 259 -8.48 -8.44 3.31
C ASN A 259 -9.67 -7.91 2.49
N THR A 260 -10.77 -7.53 3.15
CA THR A 260 -11.98 -7.01 2.51
C THR A 260 -12.41 -5.68 3.11
N VAL A 261 -12.94 -4.80 2.27
CA VAL A 261 -13.38 -3.45 2.67
C VAL A 261 -14.70 -3.08 2.03
N ARG A 262 -15.54 -2.39 2.81
CA ARG A 262 -16.75 -1.72 2.32
C ARG A 262 -16.47 -0.22 2.27
N VAL A 263 -16.62 0.38 1.11
CA VAL A 263 -16.27 1.79 0.89
C VAL A 263 -17.35 2.51 0.07
N ILE A 264 -17.53 3.79 0.34
CA ILE A 264 -18.43 4.67 -0.40
C ILE A 264 -17.59 5.86 -0.90
N PRO A 265 -17.24 5.92 -2.19
CA PRO A 265 -16.52 7.05 -2.77
C PRO A 265 -17.31 8.34 -2.58
N ARG A 266 -16.61 9.43 -2.30
CA ARG A 266 -17.23 10.71 -1.92
C ARG A 266 -16.30 11.87 -2.19
N VAL A 267 -16.91 13.03 -2.34
CA VAL A 267 -16.19 14.30 -2.45
C VAL A 267 -15.82 14.77 -1.03
N PRO A 268 -14.61 15.30 -0.81
CA PRO A 268 -14.24 15.90 0.48
C PRO A 268 -15.06 17.17 0.79
N ALA A 269 -14.96 17.63 2.03
CA ALA A 269 -15.67 18.83 2.45
C ALA A 269 -15.13 20.10 1.74
N ALA A 270 -15.97 21.12 1.61
CA ALA A 270 -15.57 22.41 1.05
C ALA A 270 -14.39 23.01 1.84
N GLY A 271 -13.34 23.42 1.13
CA GLY A 271 -12.12 23.95 1.73
C GLY A 271 -11.13 22.91 2.22
N TYR A 272 -11.36 21.62 1.98
CA TYR A 272 -10.42 20.56 2.31
C TYR A 272 -9.06 20.75 1.64
N VAL A 273 -8.01 20.68 2.45
CA VAL A 273 -6.62 20.64 2.02
C VAL A 273 -6.02 19.34 2.54
N ALA A 274 -5.54 18.50 1.62
CA ALA A 274 -4.94 17.21 1.93
C ALA A 274 -3.62 17.37 2.71
N GLY A 275 -3.35 16.42 3.59
CA GLY A 275 -2.06 16.27 4.26
C GLY A 275 -0.93 16.08 3.26
N GLN A 276 0.24 16.62 3.60
CA GLN A 276 1.37 16.70 2.68
C GLN A 276 2.70 16.71 3.45
N VAL A 277 3.80 16.42 2.74
CA VAL A 277 5.15 16.78 3.19
C VAL A 277 5.27 18.32 3.15
N ILE A 278 5.92 18.91 4.15
CA ILE A 278 6.13 20.37 4.23
C ILE A 278 6.87 20.89 2.99
N ASP A 279 6.66 22.15 2.64
CA ASP A 279 7.12 22.79 1.39
C ASP A 279 8.64 22.66 1.10
N ASP A 280 9.48 22.44 2.11
CA ASP A 280 10.92 22.20 1.95
C ASP A 280 11.26 20.78 1.46
N GLY A 281 10.25 19.89 1.37
CA GLY A 281 10.36 18.53 0.86
C GLY A 281 11.25 17.64 1.72
N ILE A 282 12.00 16.77 1.04
CA ILE A 282 13.00 15.89 1.67
C ILE A 282 14.33 16.63 1.73
N ILE A 283 14.89 16.75 2.93
CA ILE A 283 16.12 17.48 3.21
C ILE A 283 17.26 16.48 3.36
N HIS A 284 18.30 16.60 2.51
CA HIS A 284 19.56 15.87 2.64
C HIS A 284 20.39 16.51 3.76
N GLN A 285 20.50 15.83 4.91
CA GLN A 285 21.16 16.36 6.11
C GLN A 285 22.67 16.12 6.11
N SER A 286 23.10 14.94 5.67
CA SER A 286 24.51 14.52 5.62
C SER A 286 24.73 13.48 4.55
N GLY A 287 26.01 13.24 4.23
CA GLY A 287 26.44 12.34 3.17
C GLY A 287 26.64 13.07 1.84
N ILE A 288 27.01 12.30 0.82
CA ILE A 288 27.39 12.83 -0.49
C ILE A 288 26.59 12.22 -1.63
N ALA A 289 25.65 11.31 -1.37
CA ALA A 289 24.87 10.67 -2.42
C ALA A 289 24.11 11.68 -3.29
N THR A 290 23.83 11.27 -4.52
CA THR A 290 23.02 12.06 -5.46
C THR A 290 21.74 11.36 -5.89
N GLY A 291 21.42 10.22 -5.27
CA GLY A 291 20.19 9.50 -5.49
C GLY A 291 18.94 10.32 -5.17
N ASN A 292 17.80 9.91 -5.73
CA ASN A 292 16.54 10.62 -5.62
C ASN A 292 15.62 9.92 -4.61
N LEU A 293 14.99 10.72 -3.73
CA LEU A 293 13.93 10.24 -2.85
C LEU A 293 12.65 11.00 -3.19
N ARG A 294 11.53 10.28 -3.27
CA ARG A 294 10.20 10.84 -3.47
C ARG A 294 9.22 10.24 -2.48
N ILE A 295 8.35 11.09 -1.91
CA ILE A 295 7.22 10.65 -1.08
C ILE A 295 5.93 10.89 -1.87
N GLU A 296 5.08 9.88 -1.90
CA GLU A 296 3.71 9.96 -2.42
C GLU A 296 2.71 9.80 -1.27
N ILE A 297 1.72 10.69 -1.20
CA ILE A 297 0.65 10.62 -0.20
C ILE A 297 -0.48 9.72 -0.71
N ILE A 298 -0.71 8.61 -0.03
CA ILE A 298 -1.73 7.60 -0.35
C ILE A 298 -3.00 7.82 0.47
N ASP A 299 -2.85 8.08 1.78
CA ASP A 299 -3.92 8.41 2.72
C ASP A 299 -3.61 9.73 3.44
N PRO A 300 -4.11 10.86 2.92
CA PRO A 300 -3.87 12.17 3.55
C PRO A 300 -4.49 12.32 4.95
N MET A 301 -5.46 11.48 5.33
CA MET A 301 -6.12 11.54 6.64
C MET A 301 -5.31 10.86 7.75
N LYS A 302 -4.34 10.01 7.38
CA LYS A 302 -3.37 9.40 8.29
C LYS A 302 -2.18 10.30 8.62
N ILE A 303 -1.94 11.33 7.82
CA ILE A 303 -0.83 12.26 8.00
C ILE A 303 -1.05 13.11 9.24
N GLU A 304 -0.06 13.14 10.12
CA GLU A 304 -0.07 13.93 11.34
C GLU A 304 0.70 15.27 11.17
N ASP A 305 0.44 16.21 12.09
CA ASP A 305 1.09 17.52 12.08
C ASP A 305 2.46 17.45 12.77
N GLN A 306 3.48 18.01 12.11
CA GLN A 306 4.85 18.11 12.64
C GLN A 306 5.52 16.76 12.92
N ASP A 307 5.03 15.70 12.30
CA ASP A 307 5.67 14.40 12.39
C ASP A 307 6.93 14.35 11.53
N THR A 308 8.00 13.75 12.06
CA THR A 308 9.33 13.83 11.47
C THR A 308 9.88 12.45 11.21
N PHE A 309 10.32 12.24 9.97
CA PHE A 309 10.86 10.97 9.52
C PHE A 309 12.33 11.12 9.16
N LYS A 310 13.11 10.06 9.42
CA LYS A 310 14.53 9.99 9.10
C LYS A 310 14.81 8.78 8.21
N VAL A 311 15.42 9.02 7.06
CA VAL A 311 15.87 7.98 6.13
C VAL A 311 17.38 7.80 6.28
N THR A 312 17.81 6.58 6.50
CA THR A 312 19.22 6.20 6.68
C THR A 312 19.57 5.02 5.78
N PHE A 313 20.83 4.92 5.38
CA PHE A 313 21.31 3.90 4.47
C PHE A 313 22.35 2.99 5.12
N GLN A 314 22.50 1.79 4.57
CA GLN A 314 23.56 0.85 4.89
C GLN A 314 24.13 0.29 3.60
N GLU A 315 25.42 -0.03 3.60
CA GLU A 315 26.12 -0.61 2.45
C GLU A 315 26.28 -2.13 2.59
N SER A 316 26.60 -2.79 1.46
CA SER A 316 26.90 -4.23 1.38
C SER A 316 25.77 -5.20 1.83
N PRO A 317 24.62 -5.25 1.13
CA PRO A 317 24.23 -4.47 -0.05
C PRO A 317 23.65 -3.10 0.34
N THR A 318 23.57 -2.17 -0.61
CA THR A 318 22.88 -0.90 -0.42
C THR A 318 21.43 -1.17 -0.04
N ARG A 319 20.98 -0.61 1.07
CA ARG A 319 19.61 -0.70 1.58
C ARG A 319 19.29 0.50 2.44
N PHE A 320 18.01 0.83 2.55
CA PHE A 320 17.56 1.99 3.33
C PHE A 320 16.54 1.60 4.38
N SER A 321 16.46 2.40 5.44
CA SER A 321 15.41 2.31 6.44
C SER A 321 14.81 3.68 6.69
N ILE A 322 13.54 3.71 7.07
CA ILE A 322 12.83 4.91 7.50
C ILE A 322 12.46 4.70 8.96
N GLU A 323 12.85 5.65 9.79
CA GLU A 323 12.43 5.75 11.19
C GLU A 323 11.39 6.86 11.32
N ASP A 324 10.26 6.53 11.94
CA ASP A 324 9.32 7.51 12.48
C ASP A 324 9.87 8.00 13.82
N LEU A 325 10.19 9.29 13.93
CA LEU A 325 10.78 9.86 15.14
C LEU A 325 9.76 10.17 16.24
N LYS A 326 8.47 9.95 15.99
CA LYS A 326 7.42 10.07 17.01
C LYS A 326 7.50 8.91 18.00
N LEU A 327 7.54 9.24 19.28
CA LEU A 327 7.49 8.22 20.34
C LEU A 327 6.10 7.59 20.42
N ILE A 328 6.06 6.27 20.35
CA ILE A 328 4.90 5.43 20.58
C ILE A 328 4.80 5.12 22.08
N ASP A 329 3.61 5.32 22.64
CA ASP A 329 3.22 4.88 23.98
C ASP A 329 2.39 3.59 23.85
N ASP A 330 2.98 2.44 24.15
CA ASP A 330 2.39 1.13 23.90
C ASP A 330 2.13 0.38 25.20
N GLN A 331 0.86 0.06 25.47
CA GLN A 331 0.46 -0.63 26.68
C GLN A 331 0.22 -2.11 26.41
N PHE A 332 0.94 -2.97 27.12
CA PHE A 332 0.75 -4.43 27.05
C PHE A 332 0.51 -5.02 28.44
N ILE A 333 -0.11 -6.20 28.48
CA ILE A 333 -0.28 -7.00 29.69
C ILE A 333 0.86 -8.02 29.75
N ALA A 334 1.68 -7.96 30.80
CA ALA A 334 2.80 -8.87 30.95
C ALA A 334 2.34 -10.32 31.06
N ASN A 335 3.08 -11.22 30.42
CA ASN A 335 2.91 -12.66 30.52
C ASN A 335 4.28 -13.29 30.79
N VAL A 336 4.43 -13.94 31.95
CA VAL A 336 5.73 -14.48 32.36
C VAL A 336 6.14 -15.63 31.44
N ASP A 337 7.36 -15.55 30.91
CA ASP A 337 7.97 -16.50 29.97
C ASP A 337 7.22 -16.69 28.64
N LYS A 338 6.29 -15.79 28.29
CA LYS A 338 5.63 -15.76 26.98
C LYS A 338 5.77 -14.41 26.31
N PHE A 339 6.08 -14.44 25.02
CA PHE A 339 6.08 -13.25 24.19
C PHE A 339 4.67 -12.72 23.96
N ILE A 340 4.53 -11.40 24.12
CA ILE A 340 3.36 -10.61 23.77
C ILE A 340 3.78 -9.64 22.68
N SER A 341 2.95 -9.51 21.65
CA SER A 341 3.18 -8.55 20.58
C SER A 341 2.93 -7.13 21.08
N LEU A 342 3.87 -6.26 20.78
CA LEU A 342 3.71 -4.81 20.79
C LEU A 342 2.97 -4.37 19.51
N SER A 343 2.60 -3.10 19.46
CA SER A 343 1.85 -2.49 18.37
C SER A 343 2.64 -2.43 17.06
N HIS A 344 3.98 -2.34 17.11
CA HIS A 344 4.85 -2.23 15.94
C HIS A 344 6.03 -3.20 15.98
N LYS A 345 6.48 -3.61 14.79
CA LYS A 345 7.72 -4.36 14.51
C LYS A 345 8.89 -3.39 14.29
N ASN A 346 10.09 -3.92 14.12
CA ASN A 346 11.31 -3.15 13.84
C ASN A 346 11.51 -1.98 14.80
N ILE A 347 11.42 -2.26 16.09
CA ILE A 347 11.54 -1.26 17.15
C ILE A 347 12.99 -0.74 17.20
N ASN A 348 13.16 0.58 17.28
CA ASN A 348 14.47 1.18 17.50
C ASN A 348 14.89 0.98 18.97
N ASP A 349 15.73 -0.02 19.19
CA ASP A 349 16.26 -0.42 20.50
C ASP A 349 16.87 0.74 21.28
N SER A 350 17.53 1.69 20.60
CA SER A 350 18.19 2.83 21.26
C SER A 350 17.21 3.80 21.91
N THR A 351 15.94 3.77 21.51
CA THR A 351 14.86 4.60 22.06
C THR A 351 13.94 3.84 23.00
N PHE A 352 14.08 2.52 23.11
CA PHE A 352 13.18 1.69 23.88
C PHE A 352 13.42 1.86 25.38
N TYR A 353 12.35 2.06 26.14
CA TYR A 353 12.36 1.88 27.58
C TYR A 353 10.98 1.46 28.10
N LEU A 354 10.98 0.75 29.23
CA LEU A 354 9.80 0.15 29.82
C LEU A 354 9.54 0.74 31.21
N THR A 355 8.30 1.15 31.46
CA THR A 355 7.87 1.62 32.78
C THR A 355 6.58 0.93 33.26
N ASP A 356 6.24 1.14 34.52
CA ASP A 356 4.87 0.93 34.97
C ASP A 356 3.92 1.96 34.33
N THR A 357 2.61 1.72 34.40
CA THR A 357 1.59 2.65 33.84
C THR A 357 1.54 4.01 34.53
N ALA A 358 2.21 4.17 35.68
CA ALA A 358 2.37 5.43 36.38
C ALA A 358 3.66 6.18 36.00
N GLU A 359 4.50 5.59 35.14
CA GLU A 359 5.82 6.09 34.73
C GLU A 359 6.78 6.38 35.91
N VAL A 360 6.68 5.59 36.98
CA VAL A 360 7.48 5.75 38.21
C VAL A 360 8.68 4.80 38.22
N ASN A 361 8.46 3.54 37.87
CA ASN A 361 9.50 2.51 37.89
C ASN A 361 9.99 2.24 36.46
N ILE A 362 11.30 2.14 36.27
CA ILE A 362 11.94 1.78 35.00
C ILE A 362 12.46 0.35 35.11
N TYR A 363 12.16 -0.46 34.10
CA TYR A 363 12.55 -1.86 34.02
C TYR A 363 13.70 -2.03 33.02
N ASN A 364 14.55 -3.03 33.24
CA ASN A 364 15.78 -3.25 32.49
C ASN A 364 15.70 -4.49 31.60
N ARG A 365 16.20 -4.36 30.37
CA ARG A 365 16.34 -5.47 29.43
C ARG A 365 17.28 -6.55 30.00
N ASP A 366 16.97 -7.80 29.70
CA ASP A 366 17.69 -9.01 30.14
C ASP A 366 17.72 -9.25 31.67
N ILE A 367 17.01 -8.40 32.43
CA ILE A 367 16.80 -8.55 33.87
C ILE A 367 15.31 -8.73 34.14
N ASP A 368 14.50 -7.77 33.69
CA ASP A 368 13.06 -7.72 33.92
C ASP A 368 12.27 -8.26 32.72
N TYR A 369 12.77 -8.02 31.51
CA TYR A 369 12.14 -8.45 30.26
C TYR A 369 13.16 -8.79 29.17
N GLU A 370 12.71 -9.53 28.18
CA GLU A 370 13.39 -9.75 26.90
C GLU A 370 12.60 -9.04 25.80
N LEU A 371 13.30 -8.28 24.95
CA LEU A 371 12.72 -7.57 23.82
C LEU A 371 13.27 -8.15 22.51
N ASP A 372 12.35 -8.55 21.65
CA ASP A 372 12.56 -8.94 20.26
C ASP A 372 12.10 -7.76 19.38
N THR A 373 13.08 -6.95 18.94
CA THR A 373 12.82 -5.69 18.23
C THR A 373 12.32 -5.92 16.81
N GLU A 374 12.80 -6.95 16.14
CA GLU A 374 12.44 -7.30 14.75
C GLU A 374 10.96 -7.69 14.69
N PHE A 375 10.52 -8.61 15.55
CA PHE A 375 9.13 -9.04 15.58
C PHE A 375 8.21 -8.15 16.43
N GLY A 376 8.77 -7.15 17.12
CA GLY A 376 8.00 -6.27 18.00
C GLY A 376 7.36 -7.04 19.14
N ARG A 377 8.10 -7.88 19.85
CA ARG A 377 7.57 -8.71 20.94
C ARG A 377 8.35 -8.54 22.22
N ILE A 378 7.64 -8.55 23.32
CA ILE A 378 8.22 -8.44 24.66
C ILE A 378 7.79 -9.62 25.53
N LYS A 379 8.69 -10.10 26.36
CA LYS A 379 8.46 -11.20 27.29
C LYS A 379 8.94 -10.81 28.68
N ALA A 380 8.06 -10.92 29.68
CA ALA A 380 8.45 -10.75 31.07
C ALA A 380 9.27 -11.96 31.55
N LEU A 381 10.39 -11.72 32.23
CA LEU A 381 11.27 -12.79 32.71
C LEU A 381 10.84 -13.25 34.10
N ALA A 382 10.81 -14.57 34.33
CA ALA A 382 10.38 -15.14 35.61
C ALA A 382 11.22 -14.72 36.84
N ASN A 383 12.45 -14.27 36.61
CA ASN A 383 13.36 -13.75 37.64
C ASN A 383 13.39 -12.21 37.73
N GLY A 384 12.55 -11.53 36.95
CA GLY A 384 12.44 -10.08 36.88
C GLY A 384 11.36 -9.49 37.81
N ASP A 385 11.25 -8.16 37.80
CA ASP A 385 10.29 -7.41 38.62
C ASP A 385 8.92 -7.17 37.94
N LEU A 386 8.69 -7.74 36.75
CA LEU A 386 7.39 -7.67 36.05
C LEU A 386 6.41 -8.73 36.58
N GLU A 387 5.19 -8.31 36.91
CA GLU A 387 4.14 -9.18 37.46
C GLU A 387 3.21 -9.72 36.36
N ASP A 388 2.94 -11.03 36.39
CA ASP A 388 2.04 -11.70 35.44
C ASP A 388 0.62 -11.12 35.47
N GLY A 389 0.06 -10.82 34.29
CA GLY A 389 -1.28 -10.24 34.16
C GLY A 389 -1.37 -8.75 34.48
N THR A 390 -0.25 -8.06 34.71
CA THR A 390 -0.21 -6.62 35.03
C THR A 390 0.10 -5.78 33.78
N PRO A 391 -0.55 -4.61 33.59
CA PRO A 391 -0.25 -3.73 32.46
C PRO A 391 1.03 -2.90 32.69
N TYR A 392 1.82 -2.75 31.64
CA TYR A 392 3.03 -1.93 31.60
C TYR A 392 3.03 -1.03 30.36
N LEU A 393 3.87 0.01 30.37
CA LEU A 393 3.98 0.99 29.30
C LEU A 393 5.37 0.93 28.66
N ALA A 394 5.44 0.50 27.41
CA ALA A 394 6.64 0.56 26.60
C ALA A 394 6.64 1.86 25.78
N LYS A 395 7.77 2.56 25.74
CA LYS A 395 7.97 3.76 24.93
C LYS A 395 9.11 3.55 23.95
N TYR A 396 8.87 3.81 22.67
CA TYR A 396 9.86 3.59 21.62
C TYR A 396 9.51 4.31 20.31
N THR A 397 10.51 4.46 19.44
CA THR A 397 10.33 4.73 18.00
C THR A 397 10.50 3.43 17.22
N TYR A 398 10.06 3.39 15.97
CA TYR A 398 10.11 2.19 15.14
C TYR A 398 10.45 2.52 13.69
N LEU A 399 10.85 1.51 12.93
CA LEU A 399 11.20 1.64 11.52
C LEU A 399 10.07 1.08 10.64
N PRO A 400 9.13 1.92 10.17
CA PRO A 400 8.07 1.45 9.25
C PRO A 400 8.59 0.80 7.97
N ILE A 401 9.76 1.25 7.49
CA ILE A 401 10.51 0.58 6.43
C ILE A 401 11.86 0.20 7.01
N PHE A 402 12.18 -1.10 6.99
CA PHE A 402 13.42 -1.62 7.55
C PHE A 402 14.22 -2.36 6.47
N GLU A 403 15.46 -1.92 6.26
CA GLU A 403 16.44 -2.56 5.37
C GLU A 403 15.92 -2.88 3.94
N SER A 404 15.09 -2.00 3.36
CA SER A 404 14.58 -2.15 2.00
C SER A 404 15.69 -2.01 0.96
N GLN A 405 15.71 -2.94 0.00
CA GLN A 405 16.65 -2.96 -1.12
C GLN A 405 16.04 -2.39 -2.41
N LEU A 406 14.82 -1.83 -2.33
CA LEU A 406 14.11 -1.25 -3.47
C LEU A 406 14.64 0.15 -3.77
N LEU A 407 15.67 0.19 -4.62
CA LEU A 407 16.49 1.35 -4.94
C LEU A 407 16.38 1.77 -6.41
N ASP A 408 15.47 1.20 -7.18
CA ASP A 408 15.26 1.47 -8.61
C ASP A 408 13.89 2.11 -8.84
N ASN A 409 13.42 2.92 -7.88
CA ASN A 409 12.13 3.62 -7.92
C ASN A 409 10.92 2.67 -7.99
N GLU A 410 11.02 1.48 -7.38
CA GLU A 410 9.96 0.46 -7.40
C GLU A 410 8.73 0.81 -6.53
N GLU A 411 7.56 0.31 -6.93
CA GLU A 411 6.28 0.50 -6.22
C GLU A 411 6.08 -0.47 -5.04
N ALA A 412 6.98 -1.42 -4.84
CA ALA A 412 6.82 -2.52 -3.91
C ALA A 412 7.06 -2.15 -2.43
N ASN A 413 7.57 -0.96 -2.10
CA ASN A 413 7.65 -0.53 -0.70
C ASN A 413 6.23 -0.46 -0.07
N PRO A 414 6.03 -0.93 1.17
CA PRO A 414 4.75 -0.83 1.85
C PRO A 414 4.39 0.61 2.20
N VAL A 415 3.11 0.86 2.45
CA VAL A 415 2.59 2.17 2.86
C VAL A 415 2.74 2.35 4.37
N PHE A 416 3.29 3.47 4.81
CA PHE A 416 3.49 3.84 6.22
C PHE A 416 2.91 5.23 6.49
N ASP A 417 2.17 5.41 7.58
CA ASP A 417 1.53 6.68 7.95
C ASP A 417 0.76 7.38 6.81
N GLY A 418 0.17 6.60 5.92
CA GLY A 418 -0.54 7.10 4.73
C GLY A 418 0.36 7.58 3.59
N MET A 419 1.65 7.27 3.64
CA MET A 419 2.67 7.65 2.66
C MET A 419 3.34 6.42 2.04
N LYS A 420 3.90 6.62 0.85
CA LYS A 420 4.80 5.67 0.20
C LYS A 420 6.07 6.38 -0.20
N ILE A 421 7.22 5.73 0.04
CA ILE A 421 8.52 6.22 -0.44
C ILE A 421 8.92 5.52 -1.74
N PHE A 422 9.64 6.25 -2.57
CA PHE A 422 10.40 5.72 -3.67
C PHE A 422 11.82 6.24 -3.59
N VAL A 423 12.77 5.34 -3.81
CA VAL A 423 14.19 5.62 -3.73
C VAL A 423 14.82 5.18 -5.04
N GLU A 424 15.63 6.05 -5.63
CA GLU A 424 16.39 5.79 -6.87
C GLU A 424 17.88 6.02 -6.57
N ASP A 425 18.64 4.94 -6.46
CA ASP A 425 20.08 4.99 -6.31
C ASP A 425 20.74 5.35 -7.65
N GLN A 426 21.94 5.91 -7.57
CA GLN A 426 22.69 6.31 -8.75
C GLN A 426 24.09 5.71 -8.72
N PRO A 427 24.53 5.01 -9.77
CA PRO A 427 25.89 4.52 -9.81
C PRO A 427 26.89 5.68 -9.78
N LEU A 428 28.11 5.39 -9.33
CA LEU A 428 29.21 6.35 -9.37
C LEU A 428 29.65 6.59 -10.82
N GLU A 429 29.17 7.68 -11.41
CA GLU A 429 29.42 8.05 -12.80
C GLU A 429 29.61 9.57 -12.95
N ILE A 430 29.97 10.01 -14.15
CA ILE A 430 30.10 11.43 -14.48
C ILE A 430 28.71 11.97 -14.82
N ASP A 431 28.27 13.02 -14.13
CA ASP A 431 27.05 13.73 -14.49
C ASP A 431 27.36 14.71 -15.64
N ASN A 432 27.18 14.22 -16.87
CA ASN A 432 27.41 14.99 -18.08
C ASN A 432 26.47 16.20 -18.22
N SER A 433 25.33 16.22 -17.52
CA SER A 433 24.37 17.33 -17.58
C SER A 433 24.81 18.54 -16.77
N LYS A 434 25.66 18.33 -15.75
CA LYS A 434 26.21 19.37 -14.88
C LYS A 434 27.70 19.62 -15.10
N THR A 435 28.38 18.72 -15.79
CA THR A 435 29.80 18.85 -16.15
C THR A 435 29.97 19.78 -17.34
N GLU A 436 29.96 21.09 -17.06
CA GLU A 436 30.03 22.15 -18.06
C GLU A 436 30.79 23.38 -17.57
N TRP A 437 31.06 24.32 -18.47
CA TRP A 437 31.54 25.64 -18.08
C TRP A 437 30.45 26.44 -17.39
N ASN A 438 30.83 27.34 -16.47
CA ASN A 438 29.88 28.27 -15.88
C ASN A 438 29.17 29.12 -16.95
N THR A 439 27.89 29.41 -16.73
CA THR A 439 26.95 29.96 -17.72
C THR A 439 27.41 31.25 -18.42
N LEU A 440 28.27 32.05 -17.77
CA LEU A 440 28.76 33.32 -18.30
C LEU A 440 30.16 33.24 -18.92
N SER A 441 30.75 32.04 -18.99
CA SER A 441 32.07 31.86 -19.56
C SER A 441 32.09 32.24 -21.05
N PRO A 442 32.99 33.13 -21.50
CA PRO A 442 33.16 33.44 -22.91
C PRO A 442 34.01 32.40 -23.65
N THR A 443 34.55 31.40 -22.95
CA THR A 443 35.36 30.34 -23.56
C THR A 443 34.54 29.47 -24.50
N ASN A 444 35.16 29.02 -25.58
CA ASN A 444 34.58 28.05 -26.51
C ASN A 444 35.32 26.71 -26.51
N TYR A 445 36.15 26.49 -25.49
CA TYR A 445 36.85 25.22 -25.29
C TYR A 445 35.86 24.15 -24.84
N THR A 446 36.09 22.92 -25.28
CA THR A 446 35.37 21.76 -24.74
C THR A 446 36.28 20.98 -23.80
N ALA A 447 35.67 20.16 -22.95
CA ALA A 447 36.39 19.29 -22.05
C ALA A 447 35.88 17.85 -22.19
N VAL A 448 36.77 16.91 -21.97
CA VAL A 448 36.45 15.49 -21.79
C VAL A 448 36.95 15.10 -20.42
N VAL A 449 36.05 14.51 -19.64
CA VAL A 449 36.37 13.90 -18.35
C VAL A 449 36.19 12.39 -18.43
N GLY A 450 36.94 11.66 -17.60
CA GLY A 450 36.84 10.20 -17.55
C GLY A 450 37.69 9.61 -16.44
N VAL A 451 37.49 8.33 -16.13
CA VAL A 451 38.41 7.62 -15.23
C VAL A 451 39.78 7.52 -15.90
N TYR A 452 40.85 7.79 -15.15
CA TYR A 452 42.20 7.73 -15.70
C TYR A 452 42.55 6.31 -16.16
N SER A 453 42.88 6.14 -17.44
CA SER A 453 43.00 4.81 -18.06
C SER A 453 44.20 3.98 -17.61
N GLN A 454 45.21 4.60 -16.99
CA GLN A 454 46.41 3.90 -16.50
C GLN A 454 46.31 3.63 -14.99
N GLY A 455 45.23 2.93 -14.59
CA GLY A 455 45.02 2.48 -13.21
C GLY A 455 44.27 3.47 -12.31
N GLY A 456 43.50 4.40 -12.89
CA GLY A 456 42.60 5.27 -12.13
C GLY A 456 41.37 4.53 -11.61
N ASN A 457 40.90 4.95 -10.45
CA ASN A 457 39.62 4.50 -9.88
C ASN A 457 38.67 5.69 -9.74
N ALA A 458 37.41 5.52 -10.12
CA ALA A 458 36.39 6.54 -9.89
C ALA A 458 36.34 6.92 -8.41
N TYR A 459 36.27 8.23 -8.12
CA TYR A 459 36.20 8.76 -6.77
C TYR A 459 34.98 9.66 -6.62
N PRO A 460 34.15 9.47 -5.57
CA PRO A 460 32.86 10.14 -5.43
C PRO A 460 33.04 11.59 -4.98
N ALA A 461 33.36 12.48 -5.91
CA ALA A 461 33.53 13.89 -5.62
C ALA A 461 33.21 14.79 -6.81
N ASP A 462 32.85 16.03 -6.49
CA ASP A 462 32.71 17.11 -7.46
C ASP A 462 33.96 17.96 -7.46
N TYR A 463 34.31 18.53 -8.62
CA TYR A 463 35.49 19.34 -8.79
C TYR A 463 35.19 20.62 -9.57
N GLU A 464 35.92 21.67 -9.24
CA GLU A 464 35.94 22.94 -9.97
C GLU A 464 37.35 23.22 -10.48
N VAL A 465 37.49 23.37 -11.80
CA VAL A 465 38.72 23.88 -12.41
C VAL A 465 38.56 25.38 -12.62
N ARG A 466 39.21 26.17 -11.76
CA ARG A 466 39.11 27.64 -11.76
C ARG A 466 40.29 28.26 -12.50
N PHE A 467 40.03 28.89 -13.64
CA PHE A 467 41.06 29.45 -14.51
C PHE A 467 41.47 30.87 -14.10
N SER A 468 42.64 31.29 -14.58
CA SER A 468 43.24 32.60 -14.37
C SER A 468 43.97 33.08 -15.63
N SER A 469 44.12 34.39 -15.74
CA SER A 469 44.89 35.06 -16.80
C SER A 469 46.41 34.83 -16.70
N SER A 470 46.89 34.27 -15.58
CA SER A 470 48.31 34.02 -15.30
C SER A 470 48.53 32.63 -14.69
N ILE A 471 49.79 32.20 -14.61
CA ILE A 471 50.15 30.96 -13.91
C ILE A 471 49.88 31.13 -12.41
N VAL A 472 49.02 30.27 -11.87
CA VAL A 472 48.55 30.31 -10.48
C VAL A 472 48.80 29.04 -9.71
N ASP A 473 49.18 27.95 -10.40
CA ASP A 473 49.48 26.68 -9.75
C ASP A 473 50.56 25.89 -10.50
N THR A 474 50.97 24.77 -9.91
CA THR A 474 51.96 23.86 -10.49
C THR A 474 51.55 22.42 -10.24
N GLY A 475 51.48 21.64 -11.33
CA GLY A 475 51.22 20.22 -11.28
C GLY A 475 52.22 19.51 -10.37
N SER A 476 51.70 18.64 -9.51
CA SER A 476 52.50 18.02 -8.44
C SER A 476 53.55 17.04 -8.99
N PHE A 477 53.34 16.53 -10.21
CA PHE A 477 54.31 15.71 -10.94
C PHE A 477 55.02 16.55 -12.03
N ALA A 478 56.34 16.38 -12.18
CA ALA A 478 57.18 17.06 -13.16
C ALA A 478 57.22 18.60 -13.11
N GLY A 479 56.45 19.26 -12.22
CA GLY A 479 56.54 20.70 -11.99
C GLY A 479 55.95 21.56 -13.12
N ILE A 480 54.97 21.03 -13.84
CA ILE A 480 54.33 21.74 -14.96
C ILE A 480 53.45 22.89 -14.45
N LEU A 481 53.70 24.10 -14.95
CA LEU A 481 53.00 25.33 -14.56
C LEU A 481 51.58 25.38 -15.18
N THR A 482 50.56 25.74 -14.40
CA THR A 482 49.16 25.78 -14.88
C THR A 482 48.49 27.13 -14.60
N PRO A 483 47.62 27.60 -15.53
CA PRO A 483 46.82 28.81 -15.35
C PRO A 483 45.50 28.53 -14.61
N PHE A 484 45.41 27.46 -13.83
CA PHE A 484 44.21 27.09 -13.08
C PHE A 484 44.57 26.44 -11.75
N ASN A 485 43.63 26.51 -10.81
CA ASN A 485 43.60 25.68 -9.61
C ASN A 485 42.42 24.72 -9.70
N ILE A 486 42.58 23.51 -9.17
CA ILE A 486 41.47 22.55 -9.05
C ILE A 486 41.07 22.48 -7.60
N TYR A 487 39.77 22.56 -7.34
CA TYR A 487 39.19 22.39 -6.02
C TYR A 487 38.26 21.20 -6.03
N LYS A 488 38.31 20.37 -4.98
CA LYS A 488 37.26 19.40 -4.68
C LYS A 488 36.17 20.14 -3.93
N THR A 489 34.95 20.13 -4.46
CA THR A 489 33.83 20.98 -4.05
C THR A 489 32.54 20.19 -3.83
N THR A 490 32.66 18.91 -3.52
CA THR A 490 31.53 18.04 -3.20
C THR A 490 30.63 18.68 -2.15
N MET A 491 29.31 18.68 -2.42
CA MET A 491 28.31 19.21 -1.49
C MET A 491 28.47 18.57 -0.10
N GLY A 492 28.32 19.37 0.96
CA GLY A 492 28.50 18.92 2.34
C GLY A 492 29.96 18.87 2.82
N MET A 493 30.95 19.00 1.92
CA MET A 493 32.36 19.06 2.28
C MET A 493 32.91 20.49 2.24
N ILE A 494 33.95 20.76 3.03
CA ILE A 494 34.70 22.02 2.93
C ILE A 494 35.52 21.97 1.64
N PRO A 495 35.40 22.96 0.73
CA PRO A 495 36.19 22.99 -0.48
C PRO A 495 37.70 22.92 -0.20
N GLU A 496 38.37 21.95 -0.81
CA GLU A 496 39.80 21.75 -0.64
C GLU A 496 40.54 21.82 -1.98
N LYS A 497 41.79 22.29 -1.95
CA LYS A 497 42.61 22.35 -3.17
C LYS A 497 43.03 20.94 -3.55
N GLN A 498 42.65 20.52 -4.75
CA GLN A 498 42.84 19.17 -5.26
C GLN A 498 44.26 19.00 -5.84
N ARG A 499 44.91 17.89 -5.49
CA ARG A 499 46.19 17.51 -6.11
C ARG A 499 45.94 16.97 -7.52
N PHE A 500 46.77 17.42 -8.46
CA PHE A 500 46.77 16.92 -9.83
C PHE A 500 48.19 16.80 -10.41
N ALA A 501 48.32 16.01 -11.48
CA ALA A 501 49.50 15.94 -12.34
C ALA A 501 49.13 16.29 -13.77
N ILE A 502 50.08 16.84 -14.53
CA ILE A 502 49.95 17.03 -15.97
C ILE A 502 50.73 15.94 -16.67
N ILE A 503 50.06 15.17 -17.51
CA ILE A 503 50.67 14.18 -18.39
C ILE A 503 50.69 14.76 -19.81
N LYS A 504 51.90 15.12 -20.26
CA LYS A 504 52.13 15.65 -21.61
C LYS A 504 51.64 14.67 -22.67
N LYS A 505 50.87 15.17 -23.65
CA LYS A 505 50.40 14.36 -24.78
C LYS A 505 50.88 14.93 -26.11
N PRO A 506 51.12 14.06 -27.11
CA PRO A 506 51.42 14.51 -28.46
C PRO A 506 50.36 15.48 -29.02
N PRO A 507 50.79 16.56 -29.69
CA PRO A 507 52.18 16.91 -30.01
C PRO A 507 52.92 17.48 -28.78
N ASP A 508 54.00 16.80 -28.35
CA ASP A 508 54.78 17.17 -27.18
C ASP A 508 55.53 18.48 -27.44
N VAL A 509 54.94 19.58 -27.00
CA VAL A 509 55.66 20.85 -26.90
C VAL A 509 56.52 20.74 -25.64
N SER A 510 57.85 20.81 -25.81
CA SER A 510 58.80 20.79 -24.69
C SER A 510 58.78 22.13 -23.94
N ASN A 511 57.63 22.50 -23.38
CA ASN A 511 57.44 23.65 -22.49
C ASN A 511 57.17 23.16 -21.06
N ASP A 512 57.47 24.01 -20.07
CA ASP A 512 57.20 23.74 -18.65
C ASP A 512 55.79 24.21 -18.25
N THR A 513 54.87 24.35 -19.22
CA THR A 513 53.51 24.89 -19.03
C THR A 513 52.47 23.91 -19.55
N TRP A 514 51.30 23.83 -18.93
CA TRP A 514 50.20 23.01 -19.42
C TRP A 514 49.70 23.48 -20.79
N ASP A 515 49.48 22.53 -21.70
CA ASP A 515 48.84 22.75 -22.99
C ASP A 515 47.43 22.13 -22.99
N THR A 516 46.52 22.70 -23.78
CA THR A 516 45.09 22.33 -23.78
C THR A 516 44.85 20.84 -24.02
N HIS A 517 45.71 20.18 -24.81
CA HIS A 517 45.63 18.75 -25.14
C HIS A 517 46.26 17.81 -24.10
N ASP A 518 46.88 18.33 -23.03
CA ASP A 518 47.47 17.52 -21.98
C ASP A 518 46.39 16.90 -21.07
N GLU A 519 46.69 15.72 -20.52
CA GLU A 519 45.81 15.09 -19.53
C GLU A 519 46.11 15.66 -18.14
N ILE A 520 45.09 16.19 -17.49
CA ILE A 520 45.11 16.57 -16.09
C ILE A 520 44.60 15.37 -15.29
N VAL A 521 45.46 14.75 -14.48
CA VAL A 521 45.11 13.57 -13.68
C VAL A 521 44.96 13.97 -12.23
N LEU A 522 43.81 13.65 -11.62
CA LEU A 522 43.52 13.90 -10.21
C LEU A 522 43.99 12.72 -9.34
N PHE A 523 44.33 12.99 -8.09
CA PHE A 523 44.84 11.98 -7.15
C PHE A 523 44.22 12.15 -5.76
N GLU A 524 43.90 11.04 -5.11
CA GLU A 524 43.46 11.04 -3.71
C GLU A 524 44.58 10.56 -2.77
N GLY A 525 44.52 10.99 -1.50
CA GLY A 525 45.50 10.62 -0.47
C GLY A 525 46.88 11.29 -0.61
N GLU A 526 47.88 10.72 0.09
CA GLU A 526 49.26 11.21 0.03
C GLU A 526 50.06 10.53 -1.09
N GLY A 527 50.72 11.32 -1.95
CA GLY A 527 51.50 10.86 -3.10
C GLY A 527 50.70 10.77 -4.42
N PHE A 528 51.17 9.89 -5.31
CA PHE A 528 50.63 9.65 -6.68
C PHE A 528 50.14 8.21 -6.88
N GLY A 529 49.97 7.45 -5.79
CA GLY A 529 49.62 6.02 -5.85
C GLY A 529 48.14 5.75 -6.15
N SER A 530 47.29 6.77 -6.07
CA SER A 530 45.83 6.64 -6.19
C SER A 530 45.29 7.66 -7.20
N PRO A 531 45.58 7.50 -8.50
CA PRO A 531 44.96 8.34 -9.53
C PRO A 531 43.47 8.06 -9.59
N THR A 532 42.68 9.09 -9.92
CA THR A 532 41.22 8.98 -10.01
C THR A 532 40.73 9.34 -11.39
N TRP A 533 40.36 10.61 -11.56
CA TRP A 533 39.79 11.15 -12.77
C TRP A 533 40.87 11.80 -13.66
N MET A 534 40.54 11.92 -14.93
CA MET A 534 41.28 12.64 -15.93
C MET A 534 40.38 13.71 -16.55
N ILE A 535 40.95 14.90 -16.75
CA ILE A 535 40.32 16.02 -17.44
C ILE A 535 41.23 16.42 -18.59
N ARG A 536 40.67 16.62 -19.77
CA ARG A 536 41.39 17.12 -20.94
C ARG A 536 40.56 18.16 -21.66
N PHE A 537 41.18 19.26 -22.05
CA PHE A 537 40.52 20.33 -22.77
C PHE A 537 40.82 20.25 -24.27
N PHE A 538 39.97 20.83 -25.10
CA PHE A 538 40.16 20.85 -26.54
C PHE A 538 39.79 22.22 -27.10
N GLU A 539 40.59 22.66 -28.05
CA GLU A 539 40.26 23.84 -28.86
C GLU A 539 38.99 23.59 -29.69
N PRO A 540 38.20 24.63 -29.98
CA PRO A 540 37.03 24.48 -30.82
C PRO A 540 37.43 24.02 -32.22
N ASN A 541 36.66 23.08 -32.78
CA ASN A 541 36.87 22.60 -34.15
C ASN A 541 36.60 23.68 -35.21
N GLU A 542 35.80 24.70 -34.88
CA GLU A 542 35.44 25.82 -35.74
C GLU A 542 35.51 27.15 -34.98
N GLY A 543 35.90 28.22 -35.67
CA GLY A 543 36.00 29.56 -35.08
C GLY A 543 37.38 29.88 -34.50
N THR A 544 37.49 31.04 -33.85
CA THR A 544 38.74 31.46 -33.17
C THR A 544 38.70 30.96 -31.72
N PRO A 545 39.70 30.21 -31.24
CA PRO A 545 39.79 29.80 -29.85
C PRO A 545 39.78 31.01 -28.90
N VAL A 546 38.91 30.98 -27.90
CA VAL A 546 38.84 31.97 -26.81
C VAL A 546 39.33 31.28 -25.56
N LEU A 547 40.56 31.58 -25.14
CA LEU A 547 41.18 30.97 -23.96
C LEU A 547 40.36 31.28 -22.69
N PRO A 548 40.21 30.31 -21.78
CA PRO A 548 39.63 30.58 -20.46
C PRO A 548 40.55 31.51 -19.66
N THR A 549 39.95 32.43 -18.93
CA THR A 549 40.61 33.51 -18.17
C THR A 549 40.07 33.59 -16.73
N GLU A 550 40.22 34.73 -16.06
CA GLU A 550 39.65 34.94 -14.74
C GLU A 550 38.11 34.77 -14.76
N ASP A 551 37.58 34.21 -13.68
CA ASP A 551 36.15 33.88 -13.48
C ASP A 551 35.60 32.74 -14.35
N ASP A 552 36.42 32.12 -15.21
CA ASP A 552 36.05 30.91 -15.93
C ASP A 552 36.22 29.67 -15.04
N ILE A 553 35.12 28.96 -14.83
CA ILE A 553 35.08 27.74 -14.02
C ILE A 553 34.53 26.62 -14.87
N PHE A 554 35.30 25.54 -14.99
CA PHE A 554 34.79 24.28 -15.52
C PHE A 554 34.36 23.40 -14.35
N TYR A 555 33.07 23.07 -14.29
CA TYR A 555 32.52 22.17 -13.31
C TYR A 555 32.67 20.72 -13.77
N PHE A 556 33.03 19.84 -12.85
CA PHE A 556 33.03 18.40 -13.04
C PHE A 556 32.22 17.76 -11.91
N PHE A 557 31.04 17.27 -12.25
CA PHE A 557 30.12 16.64 -11.31
C PHE A 557 30.07 15.13 -11.49
N THR A 558 29.87 14.43 -10.37
CA THR A 558 29.66 12.98 -10.36
C THR A 558 28.29 12.63 -9.76
N SER A 559 27.61 11.64 -10.35
CA SER A 559 26.54 10.92 -9.66
C SER A 559 27.15 9.95 -8.66
N ARG A 560 26.50 9.71 -7.54
CA ARG A 560 27.04 8.95 -6.41
C ARG A 560 25.96 8.10 -5.75
N PRO A 561 26.26 6.84 -5.41
CA PRO A 561 25.30 5.97 -4.76
C PRO A 561 25.06 6.41 -3.32
N PHE A 562 24.05 5.83 -2.68
CA PHE A 562 23.83 5.98 -1.24
C PHE A 562 24.93 5.31 -0.42
N TYR A 563 25.46 6.02 0.58
CA TYR A 563 26.45 5.54 1.55
C TYR A 563 25.89 5.52 2.97
N GLU A 564 26.58 4.86 3.90
CA GLU A 564 26.15 4.78 5.31
C GLU A 564 26.05 6.15 6.02
N ASP A 565 26.80 7.15 5.56
CA ASP A 565 26.79 8.52 6.09
C ASP A 565 25.61 9.37 5.57
N ASP A 566 24.86 8.88 4.58
CA ASP A 566 23.72 9.58 4.01
C ASP A 566 22.52 9.55 4.94
N VAL A 567 22.02 10.75 5.26
CA VAL A 567 20.83 10.93 6.11
C VAL A 567 19.91 11.95 5.46
N TYR A 568 18.64 11.57 5.30
CA TYR A 568 17.59 12.46 4.82
C TYR A 568 16.50 12.59 5.87
N THR A 569 15.84 13.73 5.92
CA THR A 569 14.69 13.94 6.79
C THR A 569 13.59 14.67 6.07
N PHE A 570 12.35 14.38 6.43
CA PHE A 570 11.20 15.15 6.00
C PHE A 570 10.20 15.28 7.14
N VAL A 571 9.37 16.32 7.06
CA VAL A 571 8.36 16.63 8.06
C VAL A 571 7.00 16.73 7.37
N THR A 572 5.95 16.28 8.03
CA THR A 572 4.61 16.27 7.48
C THR A 572 3.70 17.32 8.11
N LYS A 573 2.60 17.60 7.41
CA LYS A 573 1.50 18.46 7.83
C LYS A 573 0.18 17.75 7.54
N ALA A 574 -0.69 17.68 8.54
CA ALA A 574 -1.96 16.99 8.47
C ALA A 574 -2.97 17.66 7.53
N SER A 575 -3.99 16.89 7.15
CA SER A 575 -5.16 17.41 6.43
C SER A 575 -5.92 18.45 7.28
N TYR A 576 -6.42 19.52 6.66
CA TYR A 576 -7.16 20.58 7.36
C TYR A 576 -8.17 21.29 6.47
N ILE A 577 -9.09 22.07 7.07
CA ILE A 577 -10.04 22.94 6.35
C ILE A 577 -9.47 24.35 6.24
N ASN A 578 -9.32 24.83 5.01
CA ASN A 578 -8.98 26.21 4.69
C ASN A 578 -10.25 27.03 4.40
N ASN A 579 -10.61 27.94 5.31
CA ASN A 579 -11.81 28.76 5.18
C ASN A 579 -11.82 29.71 3.95
N GLN A 580 -10.67 30.10 3.42
CA GLN A 580 -10.63 30.94 2.20
C GLN A 580 -10.99 30.12 0.97
N ILE A 581 -10.47 28.90 0.87
CA ILE A 581 -10.82 27.94 -0.18
C ILE A 581 -12.29 27.53 -0.02
N GLY A 582 -12.72 27.20 1.21
CA GLY A 582 -14.10 26.80 1.51
C GLY A 582 -15.16 27.82 1.08
N LYS A 583 -14.86 29.12 1.16
CA LYS A 583 -15.75 30.17 0.64
C LYS A 583 -15.94 30.12 -0.88
N ALA A 584 -14.87 29.82 -1.61
CA ALA A 584 -14.94 29.66 -3.07
C ALA A 584 -15.64 28.34 -3.44
N ASP A 585 -15.41 27.27 -2.67
CA ASP A 585 -15.95 25.94 -2.92
C ASP A 585 -17.47 25.84 -2.71
N LEU A 586 -18.09 26.76 -1.97
CA LEU A 586 -19.56 26.81 -1.86
C LEU A 586 -20.26 26.87 -3.22
N ASP A 587 -19.58 27.40 -4.25
CA ASP A 587 -20.13 27.44 -5.59
C ASP A 587 -20.19 26.08 -6.30
N LEU A 588 -19.39 25.12 -5.86
CA LEU A 588 -19.33 23.74 -6.35
C LEU A 588 -20.45 22.85 -5.79
N ILE A 589 -21.16 23.31 -4.75
CA ILE A 589 -22.26 22.55 -4.16
C ILE A 589 -23.29 22.21 -5.22
N SER A 590 -23.55 20.92 -5.36
CA SER A 590 -24.41 20.34 -6.39
C SER A 590 -25.26 19.22 -5.82
N VAL A 591 -26.34 18.87 -6.54
CA VAL A 591 -27.20 17.74 -6.22
C VAL A 591 -27.09 16.70 -7.32
N VAL A 592 -26.92 15.42 -6.96
CA VAL A 592 -26.75 14.31 -7.91
C VAL A 592 -27.68 13.15 -7.54
N PRO A 593 -28.46 12.61 -8.51
CA PRO A 593 -28.67 13.13 -9.86
C PRO A 593 -29.54 14.39 -9.84
N ASN A 594 -29.33 15.27 -10.82
CA ASN A 594 -30.18 16.43 -11.04
C ASN A 594 -30.34 16.69 -12.56
N PRO A 595 -31.53 16.45 -13.14
CA PRO A 595 -32.76 16.02 -12.47
C PRO A 595 -32.71 14.56 -12.00
N TYR A 596 -33.45 14.25 -10.94
CA TYR A 596 -33.80 12.89 -10.57
C TYR A 596 -34.89 12.36 -11.52
N VAL A 597 -34.68 11.23 -12.19
CA VAL A 597 -35.59 10.68 -13.21
C VAL A 597 -35.98 9.26 -12.85
N VAL A 598 -37.17 9.06 -12.26
CA VAL A 598 -37.76 7.77 -11.83
C VAL A 598 -36.95 6.98 -10.78
N THR A 599 -35.69 6.70 -11.09
CA THR A 599 -34.74 5.87 -10.35
C THR A 599 -33.35 6.49 -10.40
N ASN A 600 -32.51 6.15 -9.45
CA ASN A 600 -31.09 6.48 -9.43
C ASN A 600 -30.25 5.19 -9.38
N VAL A 601 -29.11 5.15 -10.06
CA VAL A 601 -28.20 3.98 -10.08
C VAL A 601 -27.69 3.65 -8.67
N LEU A 602 -27.65 4.65 -7.79
CA LEU A 602 -27.23 4.52 -6.39
C LEU A 602 -28.31 3.94 -5.45
N GLU A 603 -29.54 3.76 -5.93
CA GLU A 603 -30.62 3.14 -5.17
C GLU A 603 -30.37 1.63 -5.11
N GLN A 604 -29.96 1.14 -3.93
CA GLN A 604 -29.72 -0.28 -3.71
C GLN A 604 -31.04 -1.04 -3.81
N LEU A 605 -31.03 -2.13 -4.58
CA LEU A 605 -32.12 -3.10 -4.59
C LEU A 605 -32.27 -3.68 -3.18
N ASP A 606 -33.52 -3.84 -2.74
CA ASP A 606 -33.80 -4.60 -1.53
C ASP A 606 -33.35 -6.05 -1.75
N ARG A 607 -32.45 -6.52 -0.89
CA ARG A 607 -31.83 -7.85 -0.96
C ARG A 607 -32.81 -8.97 -0.60
N GLN A 608 -33.83 -8.69 0.21
CA GLN A 608 -34.89 -9.65 0.57
C GLN A 608 -36.03 -9.64 -0.44
N ASN A 609 -36.26 -8.50 -1.10
CA ASN A 609 -37.26 -8.37 -2.15
C ASN A 609 -36.65 -7.73 -3.40
N PRO A 610 -36.10 -8.52 -4.34
CA PRO A 610 -35.46 -8.00 -5.56
C PRO A 610 -36.37 -7.16 -6.48
N ARG A 611 -37.67 -7.07 -6.18
CA ARG A 611 -38.65 -6.22 -6.87
C ARG A 611 -38.82 -4.85 -6.21
N ASP A 612 -38.39 -4.68 -4.97
CA ASP A 612 -38.35 -3.42 -4.26
C ASP A 612 -36.98 -2.75 -4.48
N ARG A 613 -37.00 -1.48 -4.90
CA ARG A 613 -35.79 -0.77 -5.38
C ARG A 613 -35.13 0.09 -4.30
N GLY A 614 -35.41 -0.21 -3.04
CA GLY A 614 -34.92 0.58 -1.92
C GLY A 614 -35.50 2.00 -1.89
N PRO A 615 -35.13 2.80 -0.88
CA PRO A 615 -35.59 4.17 -0.75
C PRO A 615 -34.98 5.07 -1.82
N ARG A 616 -35.79 5.99 -2.37
CA ARG A 616 -35.32 6.96 -3.37
C ARG A 616 -34.31 7.91 -2.78
N ARG A 617 -33.25 8.28 -3.51
CA ARG A 617 -32.20 9.17 -2.96
C ARG A 617 -31.60 10.14 -3.99
N VAL A 618 -31.35 11.36 -3.51
CA VAL A 618 -30.43 12.33 -4.13
C VAL A 618 -29.35 12.72 -3.13
N TYR A 619 -28.21 13.18 -3.63
CA TYR A 619 -27.05 13.53 -2.81
C TYR A 619 -26.62 14.97 -3.05
N PHE A 620 -26.42 15.71 -1.97
CA PHE A 620 -25.71 16.97 -1.95
C PHE A 620 -24.22 16.69 -1.84
N ASN A 621 -23.42 17.32 -2.70
CA ASN A 621 -21.96 17.14 -2.75
C ASN A 621 -21.23 18.48 -2.51
N HIS A 622 -19.94 18.42 -2.16
CA HIS A 622 -19.08 19.57 -1.84
C HIS A 622 -19.61 20.43 -0.68
N LEU A 623 -20.29 19.80 0.29
CA LEU A 623 -20.75 20.49 1.48
C LEU A 623 -19.57 20.82 2.40
N PRO A 624 -19.62 21.94 3.14
CA PRO A 624 -18.74 22.16 4.28
C PRO A 624 -18.99 21.12 5.37
N THR A 625 -18.03 20.92 6.27
CA THR A 625 -18.12 19.95 7.39
C THR A 625 -19.30 20.19 8.32
N GLU A 626 -19.83 21.43 8.39
CA GLU A 626 -21.04 21.75 9.12
C GLU A 626 -21.90 22.72 8.29
N CYS A 627 -23.13 22.33 7.98
CA CYS A 627 -24.11 23.23 7.34
C CYS A 627 -25.56 22.79 7.55
N THR A 628 -26.50 23.71 7.31
CA THR A 628 -27.94 23.40 7.26
C THR A 628 -28.45 23.47 5.81
N ILE A 629 -29.10 22.41 5.35
CA ILE A 629 -29.70 22.32 4.02
C ILE A 629 -31.22 22.42 4.16
N ARG A 630 -31.82 23.46 3.58
CA ARG A 630 -33.27 23.69 3.60
C ARG A 630 -33.84 23.52 2.20
N ILE A 631 -34.86 22.70 2.08
CA ILE A 631 -35.46 22.33 0.80
C ILE A 631 -36.86 22.92 0.72
N TYR A 632 -37.15 23.62 -0.37
CA TYR A 632 -38.39 24.35 -0.57
C TYR A 632 -39.06 23.99 -1.89
N THR A 633 -40.38 24.12 -1.93
CA THR A 633 -41.14 24.15 -3.18
C THR A 633 -40.89 25.46 -3.94
N MET A 634 -41.27 25.54 -5.22
CA MET A 634 -41.21 26.79 -6.00
C MET A 634 -42.07 27.93 -5.44
N SER A 635 -43.07 27.63 -4.60
CA SER A 635 -43.87 28.64 -3.89
C SER A 635 -43.24 29.10 -2.57
N GLY A 636 -42.10 28.52 -2.17
CA GLY A 636 -41.37 28.88 -0.95
C GLY A 636 -41.83 28.14 0.32
N GLU A 637 -42.60 27.06 0.18
CA GLU A 637 -42.97 26.21 1.32
C GLU A 637 -41.82 25.29 1.69
N LEU A 638 -41.48 25.21 2.98
CA LEU A 638 -40.42 24.32 3.48
C LEU A 638 -40.89 22.86 3.42
N VAL A 639 -40.13 22.04 2.72
CA VAL A 639 -40.34 20.60 2.53
C VAL A 639 -39.61 19.80 3.60
N GLU A 640 -38.31 20.08 3.74
CA GLU A 640 -37.41 19.36 4.64
C GLU A 640 -36.23 20.24 5.07
N THR A 641 -35.65 19.94 6.24
CA THR A 641 -34.37 20.50 6.72
C THR A 641 -33.43 19.39 7.12
N LEU A 642 -32.24 19.36 6.50
CA LEU A 642 -31.17 18.43 6.81
C LEU A 642 -30.06 19.18 7.56
N TYR A 643 -29.53 18.56 8.61
CA TYR A 643 -28.38 19.05 9.35
C TYR A 643 -27.20 18.15 9.01
N HIS A 644 -26.18 18.73 8.39
CA HIS A 644 -25.00 18.02 7.96
C HIS A 644 -23.85 18.34 8.92
N GLN A 645 -23.25 17.29 9.48
CA GLN A 645 -22.04 17.36 10.29
C GLN A 645 -21.19 16.13 9.99
N SER A 646 -19.96 16.34 9.54
CA SER A 646 -19.10 15.27 9.02
C SER A 646 -17.62 15.53 9.26
N ASP A 647 -16.81 14.52 8.95
CA ASP A 647 -15.36 14.64 8.87
C ASP A 647 -14.92 15.45 7.64
N ILE A 648 -13.68 15.93 7.65
CA ILE A 648 -13.15 16.84 6.62
C ILE A 648 -13.06 16.21 5.21
N ASP A 649 -13.02 14.87 5.13
CA ASP A 649 -13.01 14.09 3.88
C ASP A 649 -14.42 13.68 3.41
N ASP A 650 -15.49 14.14 4.08
CA ASP A 650 -16.87 13.82 3.73
C ASP A 650 -17.73 15.07 3.55
N GLY A 651 -17.77 15.59 2.32
CA GLY A 651 -18.61 16.73 1.94
C GLY A 651 -19.97 16.32 1.38
N LYS A 652 -20.55 15.21 1.85
CA LYS A 652 -21.72 14.60 1.23
C LYS A 652 -22.89 14.40 2.20
N GLU A 653 -24.09 14.73 1.76
CA GLU A 653 -25.34 14.46 2.49
C GLU A 653 -26.41 13.89 1.56
N TYR A 654 -27.27 13.00 2.05
CA TYR A 654 -28.36 12.44 1.24
C TYR A 654 -29.73 12.97 1.66
N TRP A 655 -30.63 13.04 0.68
CA TRP A 655 -32.05 13.26 0.90
C TRP A 655 -32.85 12.14 0.27
N ASP A 656 -33.78 11.57 1.03
CA ASP A 656 -34.61 10.44 0.64
C ASP A 656 -35.86 10.84 -0.20
N LEU A 657 -35.90 12.10 -0.65
CA LEU A 657 -37.03 12.68 -1.38
C LEU A 657 -38.35 12.59 -0.60
N THR A 658 -38.29 12.74 0.72
CA THR A 658 -39.46 12.85 1.58
C THR A 658 -39.59 14.25 2.21
N THR A 659 -40.80 14.59 2.63
CA THR A 659 -41.06 15.74 3.50
C THR A 659 -40.66 15.41 4.95
N LYS A 660 -40.60 16.42 5.83
CA LYS A 660 -40.44 16.25 7.29
C LYS A 660 -41.36 15.23 7.98
N ASP A 661 -42.52 14.97 7.38
CA ASP A 661 -43.53 14.02 7.88
C ASP A 661 -43.38 12.63 7.22
N ASN A 662 -42.23 12.34 6.59
CA ASN A 662 -41.88 11.13 5.83
C ASN A 662 -42.81 10.79 4.65
N PHE A 663 -43.51 11.77 4.09
CA PHE A 663 -44.28 11.58 2.85
C PHE A 663 -43.41 11.78 1.60
N PRO A 664 -43.51 10.91 0.58
CA PRO A 664 -42.82 11.13 -0.69
C PRO A 664 -43.25 12.44 -1.35
N ILE A 665 -42.28 13.18 -1.87
CA ILE A 665 -42.55 14.45 -2.56
C ILE A 665 -43.21 14.25 -3.95
N ALA A 666 -43.86 15.29 -4.46
CA ALA A 666 -44.40 15.29 -5.82
C ALA A 666 -43.29 15.55 -6.87
N TYR A 667 -43.49 15.11 -8.10
CA TYR A 667 -42.64 15.48 -9.23
C TYR A 667 -42.73 16.99 -9.48
N GLY A 668 -41.59 17.65 -9.70
CA GLY A 668 -41.52 19.09 -9.83
C GLY A 668 -40.10 19.64 -9.66
N VAL A 669 -39.99 20.96 -9.59
CA VAL A 669 -38.75 21.65 -9.27
C VAL A 669 -38.76 22.09 -7.81
N TYR A 670 -37.65 21.87 -7.12
CA TYR A 670 -37.40 22.26 -5.74
C TYR A 670 -36.21 23.22 -5.68
N ILE A 671 -36.22 24.09 -4.68
CA ILE A 671 -35.12 25.02 -4.39
C ILE A 671 -34.44 24.52 -3.13
N PHE A 672 -33.11 24.42 -3.13
CA PHE A 672 -32.36 24.15 -1.91
C PHE A 672 -31.55 25.39 -1.52
N HIS A 673 -31.43 25.60 -0.21
CA HIS A 673 -30.60 26.63 0.41
C HIS A 673 -29.65 25.96 1.38
N VAL A 674 -28.35 26.08 1.12
CA VAL A 674 -27.29 25.64 2.04
C VAL A 674 -26.78 26.86 2.80
N ASP A 675 -26.79 26.75 4.12
CA ASP A 675 -26.34 27.76 5.07
C ASP A 675 -25.12 27.23 5.82
N ALA A 676 -23.94 27.77 5.50
CA ALA A 676 -22.64 27.33 5.99
C ALA A 676 -22.02 28.30 7.00
N GLY A 677 -22.85 29.08 7.70
CA GLY A 677 -22.41 30.04 8.70
C GLY A 677 -21.44 31.09 8.12
N GLU A 678 -20.22 31.15 8.66
CA GLU A 678 -19.22 32.16 8.27
C GLU A 678 -18.63 31.96 6.86
N LEU A 679 -18.77 30.75 6.28
CA LEU A 679 -18.36 30.47 4.91
C LEU A 679 -19.33 31.11 3.89
N GLY A 680 -20.58 31.33 4.27
CA GLY A 680 -21.60 31.95 3.42
C GLY A 680 -22.77 31.02 3.12
N GLN A 681 -23.45 31.26 2.00
CA GLN A 681 -24.69 30.58 1.64
C GLN A 681 -24.74 30.25 0.15
N LYS A 682 -25.37 29.13 -0.20
CA LYS A 682 -25.62 28.72 -1.59
C LYS A 682 -27.11 28.46 -1.80
N ILE A 683 -27.64 28.89 -2.94
CA ILE A 683 -28.99 28.55 -3.37
C ILE A 683 -28.89 27.84 -4.72
N GLY A 684 -29.59 26.71 -4.86
CA GLY A 684 -29.66 25.96 -6.10
C GLY A 684 -31.04 25.38 -6.35
N ARG A 685 -31.16 24.58 -7.41
CA ARG A 685 -32.42 23.98 -7.85
C ARG A 685 -32.23 22.49 -8.13
N LEU A 686 -33.25 21.70 -7.84
CA LEU A 686 -33.34 20.27 -8.13
C LEU A 686 -34.61 19.97 -8.93
N GLY A 687 -34.51 19.23 -10.03
CA GLY A 687 -35.67 18.68 -10.74
C GLY A 687 -35.96 17.24 -10.32
N VAL A 688 -37.24 16.89 -10.17
CA VAL A 688 -37.71 15.52 -9.90
C VAL A 688 -38.76 15.16 -10.96
N ILE A 689 -38.47 14.16 -11.78
CA ILE A 689 -39.20 13.81 -13.00
C ILE A 689 -39.70 12.36 -12.91
N LYS A 690 -40.89 12.13 -13.49
CA LYS A 690 -41.54 10.83 -13.61
C LYS A 690 -41.23 10.15 -14.95
#